data_AF-A0A9Q5P0B7-F1
#
_entry.id   AF-A0A9Q5P0B7-F1
#
_cell.length_a   1.000
_cell.length_b   1.000
_cell.length_c   1.000
_cell.angle_alpha   90.00
_cell.angle_beta   90.00
_cell.angle_gamma   90.00
#
_symmetry.space_group_name_H-M   'P 1'
#
loop_
_entity.id
_entity.type
_entity.pdbx_description
1 polymer ?
#
loop_
_entity_poly.entity_id
_entity_poly.type
_entity_poly.pdbx_seq_one_letter_code
_entity_poly.pdbx_strand_id
1 'polypeptide(L)'
;MPSYKKYSVDEYTAFLKQPFSKNFGMSEEQVADWFMNEAGSYQIRKSYGVTKANLLSTYIPRLKQAFDGGYFVFLAIAAGEGGGAGNWINHFSSDTSVGGLNCMNDDIAYIQGLSKANEPAMEAPEVAGRYVEDVAGTTQRVYDIVPNKSIGAYFIPSTMAGNSWSFGEKWSLAHQGPRPPAVYFGNPYDKIIDVIKEAGADPFDGTGTTPNPSDPKPPIKKCTQTERIQIFDAETDKLLKEVFVDSKETRYDLKDKYTDLKGIESSGFDICIDFEYTKPFYVKFHRVMEDCSEGDLNLQQIFFPHSYSRENKGVDYCSDFCGVSIVLGKGKSQRYYKGELLGGVSWTLKPNNVPSCTIKIPSFYQHEFEYHDDIKIIINDKMFDGIIIDIDASEDNQTSNVKIDHKIAEWEYRQIPNNYFVSEISPYELMKQSPFVYSAEWYIDSNVNDYQEKIWDYNFPKMSHLSALNKAVELTWYNWWRVGTRYERYLEIGEFGEKKNYVFSKYGNSKYHIPILSDVKITQSAANVYNVATVFNDKSDDSVDGLSLKWAYLEQQKLGYPIEEGFPIVILDPVKKDKETWQNISNIAADTTLEFAVLNEKSIIEEHGVLIEKAVSISDISQYFVYKGDDTVPEEIQKSASIQAYKRIISSMKQKGKRLSINQFKVGKLPCNINVMDKVWFDHNNVICIEEDCRSKSNWTSRKSGWFYITQIDTTFDQNLVETNTITLSKEVYKDGDFYTNNK
;
A
#
# COMPACT_ATOMS: atom_id res chain seq x y z
N MET A 1 -5.52 58.30 20.29
CA MET A 1 -6.68 57.72 21.01
C MET A 1 -6.26 57.45 22.44
N PRO A 2 -7.16 57.50 23.45
CA PRO A 2 -6.75 57.33 24.84
C PRO A 2 -6.21 55.92 25.06
N SER A 3 -5.14 55.80 25.85
CA SER A 3 -4.75 54.50 26.41
C SER A 3 -5.73 54.17 27.54
N TYR A 4 -6.11 52.89 27.61
CA TYR A 4 -6.88 52.33 28.72
C TYR A 4 -5.98 51.54 29.67
N LYS A 5 -4.67 51.79 29.67
CA LYS A 5 -3.72 51.26 30.65
C LYS A 5 -3.29 52.38 31.60
N LYS A 6 -3.73 52.31 32.85
CA LYS A 6 -3.38 53.29 33.90
C LYS A 6 -2.25 52.81 34.81
N TYR A 7 -2.02 51.50 34.90
CA TYR A 7 -1.12 50.89 35.87
C TYR A 7 0.05 50.16 35.20
N SER A 8 1.11 49.95 35.97
CA SER A 8 2.27 49.18 35.55
C SER A 8 1.98 47.67 35.53
N VAL A 9 2.80 46.91 34.80
CA VAL A 9 2.70 45.43 34.77
C VAL A 9 2.86 44.82 36.15
N ASP A 10 3.70 45.41 37.02
CA ASP A 10 3.90 44.96 38.39
C ASP A 10 2.64 45.21 39.25
N GLU A 11 1.98 46.35 39.09
CA GLU A 11 0.71 46.66 39.76
C GLU A 11 -0.42 45.72 39.29
N TYR A 12 -0.53 45.45 37.99
CA TYR A 12 -1.47 44.43 37.49
C TYR A 12 -1.16 43.05 38.06
N THR A 13 0.11 42.67 38.12
CA THR A 13 0.53 41.38 38.69
C THR A 13 0.18 41.30 40.18
N ALA A 14 0.39 42.38 40.95
CA ALA A 14 0.04 42.44 42.37
C ALA A 14 -1.47 42.31 42.58
N PHE A 15 -2.28 42.99 41.76
CA PHE A 15 -3.74 42.88 41.77
C PHE A 15 -4.20 41.45 41.40
N LEU A 16 -3.66 40.88 40.33
CA LEU A 16 -4.04 39.54 39.85
C LEU A 16 -3.65 38.42 40.83
N LYS A 17 -2.66 38.64 41.71
CA LYS A 17 -2.31 37.68 42.77
C LYS A 17 -3.28 37.67 43.95
N GLN A 18 -4.14 38.67 44.08
CA GLN A 18 -5.11 38.73 45.18
C GLN A 18 -6.10 37.56 45.11
N PRO A 19 -6.54 37.00 46.26
CA PRO A 19 -7.57 35.97 46.26
C PRO A 19 -8.88 36.48 45.65
N PHE A 20 -9.55 35.66 44.83
CA PHE A 20 -10.87 36.00 44.27
C PHE A 20 -11.95 36.14 45.36
N SER A 21 -11.73 35.55 46.54
CA SER A 21 -12.58 35.70 47.72
C SER A 21 -12.48 37.08 48.40
N LYS A 22 -11.53 37.93 47.98
CA LYS A 22 -11.29 39.25 48.59
C LYS A 22 -12.38 40.24 48.19
N ASN A 23 -13.05 40.81 49.19
CA ASN A 23 -14.07 41.86 49.02
C ASN A 23 -13.54 43.27 49.35
N PHE A 24 -12.22 43.39 49.60
CA PHE A 24 -11.52 44.67 49.85
C PHE A 24 -12.17 45.55 50.94
N GLY A 25 -12.71 44.93 51.99
CA GLY A 25 -13.31 45.63 53.13
C GLY A 25 -14.71 46.21 52.86
N MET A 26 -15.27 46.03 51.66
CA MET A 26 -16.63 46.45 51.35
C MET A 26 -17.66 45.50 51.98
N SER A 27 -18.77 46.06 52.47
CA SER A 27 -19.94 45.31 52.93
C SER A 27 -20.83 44.89 51.76
N GLU A 28 -21.71 43.91 51.99
CA GLU A 28 -22.66 43.42 50.98
C GLU A 28 -23.59 44.56 50.52
N GLU A 29 -24.00 45.42 51.44
CA GLU A 29 -24.82 46.60 51.17
C GLU A 29 -24.08 47.63 50.33
N GLN A 30 -22.80 47.89 50.62
CA GLN A 30 -21.98 48.82 49.84
C GLN A 30 -21.79 48.32 48.41
N VAL A 31 -21.51 47.02 48.22
CA VAL A 31 -21.37 46.42 46.88
C VAL A 31 -22.71 46.37 46.16
N ALA A 32 -23.81 46.08 46.85
CA ALA A 32 -25.14 46.09 46.24
C ALA A 32 -25.55 47.51 45.82
N ASP A 33 -25.25 48.54 46.63
CA ASP A 33 -25.51 49.94 46.28
C ASP A 33 -24.66 50.39 45.09
N TRP A 34 -23.37 50.04 45.07
CA TRP A 34 -22.51 50.30 43.93
C TRP A 34 -23.05 49.61 42.67
N PHE A 35 -23.31 48.30 42.73
CA PHE A 35 -23.77 47.53 41.56
C PHE A 35 -25.11 48.04 41.02
N MET A 36 -26.01 48.53 41.88
CA MET A 36 -27.29 49.11 41.43
C MET A 36 -27.15 50.50 40.78
N ASN A 37 -26.02 51.18 40.98
CA ASN A 37 -25.74 52.49 40.40
C ASN A 37 -24.74 52.43 39.23
N GLU A 38 -24.01 51.33 39.10
CA GLU A 38 -23.04 51.13 38.02
C GLU A 38 -23.74 51.04 36.65
N ALA A 39 -23.25 51.79 35.67
CA ALA A 39 -23.83 51.82 34.33
C ALA A 39 -23.65 50.47 33.62
N GLY A 40 -22.51 49.82 33.85
CA GLY A 40 -22.19 48.51 33.28
C GLY A 40 -23.11 47.37 33.73
N SER A 41 -23.73 47.47 34.91
CA SER A 41 -24.66 46.43 35.42
C SER A 41 -26.08 46.57 34.86
N TYR A 42 -26.39 47.66 34.16
CA TYR A 42 -27.77 48.01 33.79
C TYR A 42 -28.47 46.90 32.99
N GLN A 43 -27.76 46.30 32.03
CA GLN A 43 -28.34 45.24 31.20
C GLN A 43 -28.60 43.96 31.99
N ILE A 44 -27.72 43.56 32.92
CA ILE A 44 -27.95 42.45 33.85
C ILE A 44 -29.22 42.67 34.68
N ARG A 45 -29.36 43.86 35.26
CA ARG A 45 -30.53 44.22 36.08
C ARG A 45 -31.82 44.17 35.29
N LYS A 46 -31.79 44.68 34.06
CA LYS A 46 -32.93 44.70 33.15
C LYS A 46 -33.29 43.30 32.65
N SER A 47 -32.31 42.53 32.18
CA SER A 47 -32.51 41.20 31.59
C SER A 47 -32.95 40.15 32.61
N TYR A 48 -32.45 40.24 33.85
CA TYR A 48 -32.68 39.21 34.88
C TYR A 48 -33.54 39.67 36.06
N GLY A 49 -34.08 40.89 36.03
CA GLY A 49 -34.93 41.43 37.09
C GLY A 49 -34.20 41.55 38.44
N VAL A 50 -32.91 41.90 38.41
CA VAL A 50 -32.09 42.03 39.64
C VAL A 50 -32.44 43.35 40.32
N THR A 51 -32.83 43.24 41.59
CA THR A 51 -33.13 44.35 42.50
C THR A 51 -32.14 44.32 43.65
N LYS A 52 -31.95 45.44 44.37
CA LYS A 52 -31.09 45.45 45.57
C LYS A 52 -31.49 44.36 46.56
N ALA A 53 -32.80 44.14 46.74
CA ALA A 53 -33.35 43.16 47.65
C ALA A 53 -32.98 41.71 47.27
N ASN A 54 -33.16 41.31 46.00
CA ASN A 54 -32.80 39.94 45.57
C ASN A 54 -31.29 39.75 45.36
N LEU A 55 -30.54 40.83 45.07
CA LEU A 55 -29.08 40.81 45.03
C LEU A 55 -28.52 40.43 46.40
N LEU A 56 -29.00 41.07 47.47
CA LEU A 56 -28.62 40.76 48.85
C LEU A 56 -29.14 39.42 49.33
N SER A 57 -30.40 39.07 49.03
CA SER A 57 -31.02 37.86 49.61
C SER A 57 -30.73 36.57 48.87
N THR A 58 -30.36 36.63 47.59
CA THR A 58 -30.27 35.45 46.71
C THR A 58 -28.92 35.33 46.02
N TYR A 59 -28.46 36.39 45.34
CA TYR A 59 -27.29 36.31 44.46
C TYR A 59 -25.96 36.40 45.22
N ILE A 60 -25.80 37.36 46.13
CA ILE A 60 -24.60 37.48 46.97
C ILE A 60 -24.37 36.23 47.83
N PRO A 61 -25.39 35.66 48.52
CA PRO A 61 -25.22 34.40 49.25
C PRO A 61 -24.71 33.26 48.36
N ARG A 62 -25.21 33.17 47.12
CA ARG A 62 -24.77 32.14 46.17
C ARG A 62 -23.31 32.34 45.73
N LEU A 63 -22.89 33.58 45.51
CA LEU A 63 -21.49 33.92 45.18
C LEU A 63 -20.56 33.61 46.34
N LYS A 64 -20.94 34.00 47.56
CA LYS A 64 -20.20 33.67 48.78
C LYS A 64 -20.01 32.17 48.96
N GLN A 65 -21.03 31.39 48.65
CA GLN A 65 -20.93 29.93 48.66
C GLN A 65 -19.96 29.41 47.59
N ALA A 66 -19.93 30.02 46.41
CA ALA A 66 -19.07 29.57 45.31
C ALA A 66 -17.60 29.95 45.46
N PHE A 67 -17.32 31.10 46.07
CA PHE A 67 -16.00 31.72 46.07
C PHE A 67 -15.47 31.98 47.48
N ASP A 68 -15.71 31.05 48.41
CA ASP A 68 -15.15 31.07 49.77
C ASP A 68 -15.38 32.41 50.50
N GLY A 69 -16.58 32.98 50.34
CA GLY A 69 -16.97 34.28 50.90
C GLY A 69 -16.82 35.49 49.97
N GLY A 70 -16.28 35.31 48.76
CA GLY A 70 -16.16 36.34 47.74
C GLY A 70 -17.47 36.63 47.01
N TYR A 71 -17.72 37.91 46.73
CA TYR A 71 -18.87 38.35 45.92
C TYR A 71 -18.56 39.61 45.10
N PHE A 72 -17.69 40.49 45.62
CA PHE A 72 -17.37 41.76 44.96
C PHE A 72 -16.74 41.55 43.58
N VAL A 73 -15.67 40.74 43.49
CA VAL A 73 -14.89 40.57 42.25
C VAL A 73 -15.79 40.10 41.11
N PHE A 74 -16.60 39.06 41.31
CA PHE A 74 -17.55 38.57 40.30
C PHE A 74 -18.52 39.66 39.82
N LEU A 75 -19.12 40.42 40.75
CA LEU A 75 -20.05 41.49 40.39
C LEU A 75 -19.36 42.64 39.66
N ALA A 76 -18.10 42.91 40.01
CA ALA A 76 -17.27 43.91 39.33
C ALA A 76 -16.99 43.52 37.87
N ILE A 77 -16.76 42.23 37.59
CA ILE A 77 -16.62 41.69 36.23
C ILE A 77 -17.91 41.87 35.44
N ALA A 78 -19.01 41.41 36.03
CA ALA A 78 -20.29 41.37 35.37
C ALA A 78 -20.68 42.77 34.90
N ALA A 79 -20.41 43.78 35.74
CA ALA A 79 -20.57 45.18 35.36
C ALA A 79 -19.49 45.67 34.36
N GLY A 80 -18.22 45.29 34.54
CA GLY A 80 -17.10 45.71 33.70
C GLY A 80 -17.20 45.27 32.24
N GLU A 81 -17.68 44.04 32.01
CA GLU A 81 -17.92 43.40 30.71
C GLU A 81 -19.30 43.79 30.11
N GLY A 82 -20.17 44.44 30.89
CA GLY A 82 -21.49 44.89 30.41
C GLY A 82 -22.47 43.74 30.15
N GLY A 83 -22.50 42.74 31.04
CA GLY A 83 -23.26 41.50 30.87
C GLY A 83 -24.78 41.66 30.68
N GLY A 84 -25.46 40.56 30.35
CA GLY A 84 -26.91 40.52 30.12
C GLY A 84 -27.33 40.20 28.68
N ALA A 85 -26.37 40.02 27.76
CA ALA A 85 -26.59 39.51 26.40
C ALA A 85 -26.23 38.01 26.25
N GLY A 86 -25.24 37.52 27.00
CA GLY A 86 -24.88 36.10 27.13
C GLY A 86 -24.49 35.76 28.57
N ASN A 87 -25.47 35.78 29.50
CA ASN A 87 -25.32 35.65 30.97
C ASN A 87 -24.68 36.87 31.66
N TRP A 88 -24.30 36.74 32.93
CA TRP A 88 -23.79 37.82 33.80
C TRP A 88 -22.42 38.35 33.38
N ILE A 89 -21.52 37.52 32.87
CA ILE A 89 -20.18 37.95 32.43
C ILE A 89 -19.98 37.94 30.90
N ASN A 90 -21.08 37.80 30.14
CA ASN A 90 -21.11 37.90 28.67
C ASN A 90 -20.26 36.86 27.93
N HIS A 91 -20.34 35.59 28.34
CA HIS A 91 -19.49 34.50 27.85
C HIS A 91 -19.92 33.95 26.47
N PHE A 92 -21.16 33.43 26.31
CA PHE A 92 -21.73 33.05 25.00
C PHE A 92 -23.26 33.17 25.00
N SER A 93 -23.84 33.68 23.91
CA SER A 93 -25.30 33.86 23.79
C SER A 93 -26.09 32.56 23.58
N SER A 94 -25.41 31.44 23.29
CA SER A 94 -26.01 30.13 23.06
C SER A 94 -26.05 29.23 24.30
N ASP A 95 -25.39 29.63 25.39
CA ASP A 95 -25.18 28.81 26.61
C ASP A 95 -25.90 29.44 27.82
N THR A 96 -27.18 29.78 27.63
CA THR A 96 -27.96 30.54 28.62
C THR A 96 -29.07 29.69 29.22
N SER A 97 -28.99 29.36 30.51
CA SER A 97 -30.15 28.83 31.25
C SER A 97 -31.27 29.86 31.38
N VAL A 98 -32.45 29.40 31.83
CA VAL A 98 -33.59 30.29 32.07
C VAL A 98 -33.52 30.88 33.48
N GLY A 99 -33.48 32.20 33.57
CA GLY A 99 -33.57 32.97 34.81
C GLY A 99 -32.22 33.37 35.40
N GLY A 100 -32.18 34.54 36.07
CA GLY A 100 -30.93 35.19 36.50
C GLY A 100 -30.03 34.33 37.38
N LEU A 101 -30.60 33.52 38.28
CA LEU A 101 -29.81 32.67 39.18
C LEU A 101 -29.19 31.47 38.45
N ASN A 102 -29.89 30.91 37.47
CA ASN A 102 -29.35 29.81 36.68
C ASN A 102 -28.28 30.32 35.72
N CYS A 103 -28.50 31.46 35.06
CA CYS A 103 -27.45 32.14 34.28
C CYS A 103 -26.21 32.46 35.14
N MET A 104 -26.39 32.88 36.40
CA MET A 104 -25.28 33.09 37.32
C MET A 104 -24.59 31.77 37.68
N ASN A 105 -25.34 30.68 37.87
CA ASN A 105 -24.75 29.36 38.13
C ASN A 105 -23.91 28.86 36.96
N ASP A 106 -24.36 29.11 35.73
CA ASP A 106 -23.63 28.76 34.51
C ASP A 106 -22.30 29.54 34.46
N ASP A 107 -22.34 30.85 34.72
CA ASP A 107 -21.13 31.68 34.75
C ASP A 107 -20.20 31.34 35.92
N ILE A 108 -20.75 30.99 37.09
CA ILE A 108 -19.97 30.48 38.22
C ILE A 108 -19.28 29.17 37.82
N ALA A 109 -20.00 28.24 37.19
CA ALA A 109 -19.45 26.96 36.77
C ALA A 109 -18.37 27.15 35.69
N TYR A 110 -18.58 28.08 34.76
CA TYR A 110 -17.60 28.45 33.75
C TYR A 110 -16.34 29.05 34.39
N ILE A 111 -16.45 30.06 35.23
CA ILE A 111 -15.30 30.69 35.90
C ILE A 111 -14.58 29.66 36.79
N GLN A 112 -15.30 28.85 37.57
CA GLN A 112 -14.70 27.76 38.34
C GLN A 112 -14.07 26.66 37.46
N GLY A 113 -14.51 26.52 36.21
CA GLY A 113 -13.87 25.68 35.20
C GLY A 113 -12.60 26.31 34.62
N LEU A 114 -12.54 27.63 34.49
CA LEU A 114 -11.40 28.36 33.95
C LEU A 114 -10.18 28.39 34.86
N SER A 115 -10.34 28.24 36.19
CA SER A 115 -9.18 28.00 37.07
C SER A 115 -8.45 26.67 36.78
N LYS A 116 -8.98 25.87 35.83
CA LYS A 116 -8.39 24.67 35.27
C LYS A 116 -7.85 24.86 33.84
N ALA A 117 -7.95 26.08 33.26
CA ALA A 117 -7.42 26.40 31.94
C ALA A 117 -5.91 26.67 32.01
N ASN A 118 -5.15 26.26 31.00
CA ASN A 118 -3.67 26.39 31.01
C ASN A 118 -3.14 27.55 30.16
N GLU A 119 -4.00 28.23 29.40
CA GLU A 119 -3.58 29.26 28.46
C GLU A 119 -4.33 30.58 28.70
N PRO A 120 -3.62 31.73 28.69
CA PRO A 120 -4.24 33.04 28.65
C PRO A 120 -5.13 33.26 27.43
N ALA A 121 -6.18 34.07 27.58
CA ALA A 121 -6.98 34.54 26.47
C ALA A 121 -6.17 35.53 25.61
N MET A 122 -5.67 35.05 24.46
CA MET A 122 -4.90 35.85 23.50
C MET A 122 -5.72 36.33 22.30
N GLU A 123 -6.90 35.74 22.10
CA GLU A 123 -7.76 35.90 20.93
C GLU A 123 -9.22 35.92 21.39
N ALA A 124 -10.07 36.64 20.66
CA ALA A 124 -11.51 36.63 20.86
C ALA A 124 -12.22 36.74 19.49
N PRO A 125 -13.25 35.91 19.22
CA PRO A 125 -13.87 35.80 17.89
C PRO A 125 -14.36 37.13 17.31
N GLU A 126 -14.89 38.01 18.15
CA GLU A 126 -15.43 39.32 17.81
C GLU A 126 -14.35 40.36 17.48
N VAL A 127 -13.11 40.11 17.90
CA VAL A 127 -11.96 40.97 17.60
C VAL A 127 -11.31 40.56 16.28
N ALA A 128 -11.45 39.29 15.87
CA ALA A 128 -10.88 38.72 14.65
C ALA A 128 -9.36 38.95 14.53
N GLY A 129 -8.63 38.72 15.63
CA GLY A 129 -7.17 38.78 15.65
C GLY A 129 -6.58 38.42 17.02
N ARG A 130 -5.32 37.99 17.02
CA ARG A 130 -4.49 37.76 18.21
C ARG A 130 -3.76 39.04 18.59
N TYR A 131 -3.80 39.42 19.87
CA TYR A 131 -3.02 40.58 20.30
C TYR A 131 -1.53 40.25 20.41
N VAL A 132 -0.70 41.26 20.14
CA VAL A 132 0.76 41.15 20.25
C VAL A 132 1.19 41.79 21.56
N GLU A 133 1.90 41.03 22.39
CA GLU A 133 2.44 41.53 23.66
C GLU A 133 3.55 42.56 23.43
N ASP A 134 3.61 43.58 24.30
CA ASP A 134 4.68 44.57 24.28
C ASP A 134 6.05 43.95 24.60
N VAL A 135 6.02 42.89 25.42
CA VAL A 135 7.15 42.02 25.75
C VAL A 135 6.65 40.58 25.67
N ALA A 136 7.19 39.80 24.72
CA ALA A 136 6.75 38.43 24.47
C ALA A 136 6.77 37.54 25.73
N GLY A 137 5.70 36.76 25.90
CA GLY A 137 5.49 35.80 26.98
C GLY A 137 5.16 36.43 28.33
N THR A 138 4.83 37.72 28.41
CA THR A 138 4.50 38.39 29.67
C THR A 138 3.21 37.85 30.27
N THR A 139 2.17 37.68 29.47
CA THR A 139 0.86 37.22 29.91
C THR A 139 0.95 35.80 30.46
N GLN A 140 1.68 34.91 29.79
CA GLN A 140 1.94 33.55 30.31
C GLN A 140 2.77 33.60 31.60
N ARG A 141 3.85 34.38 31.65
CA ARG A 141 4.67 34.52 32.87
C ARG A 141 3.86 35.01 34.06
N VAL A 142 2.98 35.99 33.86
CA VAL A 142 2.09 36.49 34.91
C VAL A 142 1.08 35.41 35.30
N TYR A 143 0.53 34.68 34.32
CA TYR A 143 -0.38 33.58 34.61
C TYR A 143 0.27 32.48 35.45
N ASP A 144 1.52 32.12 35.16
CA ASP A 144 2.22 31.04 35.84
C ASP A 144 2.50 31.34 37.33
N ILE A 145 2.61 32.62 37.70
CA ILE A 145 2.96 33.05 39.06
C ILE A 145 1.77 33.47 39.92
N VAL A 146 0.55 33.52 39.36
CA VAL A 146 -0.65 33.82 40.16
C VAL A 146 -1.15 32.55 40.86
N PRO A 147 -1.51 32.62 42.15
CA PRO A 147 -2.02 31.45 42.89
C PRO A 147 -3.33 30.90 42.33
N ASN A 148 -3.62 29.61 42.56
CA ASN A 148 -4.95 29.07 42.28
C ASN A 148 -6.02 29.82 43.12
N LYS A 149 -7.23 29.94 42.60
CA LYS A 149 -8.33 30.76 43.16
C LYS A 149 -8.02 32.26 43.32
N SER A 150 -6.92 32.77 42.77
CA SER A 150 -6.67 34.21 42.67
C SER A 150 -7.53 34.86 41.59
N ILE A 151 -7.57 36.19 41.57
CA ILE A 151 -8.16 36.95 40.47
C ILE A 151 -7.52 36.53 39.15
N GLY A 152 -6.19 36.47 39.05
CA GLY A 152 -5.48 36.09 37.83
C GLY A 152 -5.79 34.68 37.34
N ALA A 153 -6.01 33.72 38.25
CA ALA A 153 -6.35 32.34 37.88
C ALA A 153 -7.67 32.22 37.12
N TYR A 154 -8.61 33.13 37.39
CA TYR A 154 -9.91 33.14 36.73
C TYR A 154 -9.93 34.02 35.48
N PHE A 155 -9.21 35.15 35.51
CA PHE A 155 -9.40 36.21 34.53
C PHE A 155 -8.45 36.21 33.36
N ILE A 156 -7.19 35.84 33.59
CA ILE A 156 -6.22 35.75 32.50
C ILE A 156 -6.72 34.80 31.39
N PRO A 157 -7.34 33.64 31.68
CA PRO A 157 -7.92 32.79 30.64
C PRO A 157 -9.30 33.26 30.12
N SER A 158 -9.95 34.24 30.75
CA SER A 158 -11.34 34.62 30.43
C SER A 158 -11.50 35.90 29.61
N THR A 159 -10.53 36.82 29.62
CA THR A 159 -10.70 38.14 28.99
C THR A 159 -9.48 38.56 28.18
N MET A 160 -9.62 38.52 26.84
CA MET A 160 -8.64 39.11 25.92
C MET A 160 -8.53 40.64 26.14
N ALA A 161 -9.62 41.30 26.55
CA ALA A 161 -9.66 42.75 26.75
C ALA A 161 -8.72 43.23 27.86
N GLY A 162 -8.74 42.55 29.03
CA GLY A 162 -7.82 42.84 30.12
C GLY A 162 -6.37 42.55 29.77
N ASN A 163 -6.13 41.39 29.14
CA ASN A 163 -4.80 40.95 28.76
C ASN A 163 -4.14 41.86 27.72
N SER A 164 -4.86 42.20 26.64
CA SER A 164 -4.34 43.03 25.55
C SER A 164 -4.01 44.45 26.00
N TRP A 165 -4.85 45.09 26.82
CA TRP A 165 -4.53 46.42 27.36
C TRP A 165 -3.39 46.42 28.38
N SER A 166 -3.27 45.37 29.18
CA SER A 166 -2.28 45.32 30.26
C SER A 166 -0.89 44.89 29.77
N PHE A 167 -0.84 43.94 28.82
CA PHE A 167 0.40 43.29 28.37
C PHE A 167 0.75 43.54 26.90
N GLY A 168 -0.16 44.10 26.09
CA GLY A 168 0.01 44.39 24.66
C GLY A 168 -0.52 45.77 24.25
N GLU A 169 -0.26 46.80 25.07
CA GLU A 169 -0.83 48.13 24.93
C GLU A 169 -0.55 48.73 23.54
N LYS A 170 0.66 48.52 23.01
CA LYS A 170 1.04 49.04 21.67
C LYS A 170 0.15 48.45 20.58
N TRP A 171 -0.19 47.17 20.68
CA TRP A 171 -1.10 46.51 19.74
C TRP A 171 -2.50 47.08 19.87
N SER A 172 -3.01 47.26 21.09
CA SER A 172 -4.34 47.81 21.33
C SER A 172 -4.48 49.23 20.81
N LEU A 173 -3.47 50.09 21.04
CA LEU A 173 -3.43 51.46 20.51
C LEU A 173 -3.45 51.51 18.97
N ALA A 174 -2.79 50.56 18.31
CA ALA A 174 -2.71 50.49 16.85
C ALA A 174 -4.01 50.03 16.17
N HIS A 175 -4.86 49.30 16.89
CA HIS A 175 -6.06 48.65 16.34
C HIS A 175 -7.38 49.16 16.95
N GLN A 176 -7.36 50.29 17.66
CA GLN A 176 -8.57 50.88 18.24
C GLN A 176 -9.62 51.20 17.17
N GLY A 177 -10.85 50.75 17.42
CA GLY A 177 -12.01 51.02 16.58
C GLY A 177 -12.84 49.78 16.26
N PRO A 178 -13.94 49.95 15.51
CA PRO A 178 -14.90 48.88 15.25
C PRO A 178 -14.49 47.95 14.08
N ARG A 179 -13.28 48.08 13.52
CA ARG A 179 -12.84 47.31 12.35
C ARG A 179 -11.79 46.27 12.74
N PRO A 180 -11.86 45.02 12.22
CA PRO A 180 -10.86 43.99 12.47
C PRO A 180 -9.39 44.41 12.22
N PRO A 181 -8.46 44.13 13.15
CA PRO A 181 -8.71 43.69 14.53
C PRO A 181 -9.49 44.74 15.32
N ALA A 182 -10.68 44.40 15.80
CA ALA A 182 -11.64 45.39 16.31
C ALA A 182 -11.44 45.63 17.81
N VAL A 183 -10.53 46.54 18.17
CA VAL A 183 -10.33 46.94 19.58
C VAL A 183 -11.33 48.04 19.94
N TYR A 184 -12.56 47.64 20.27
CA TYR A 184 -13.64 48.54 20.69
C TYR A 184 -13.88 48.55 22.21
N PHE A 185 -13.18 47.69 22.95
CA PHE A 185 -13.34 47.47 24.39
C PHE A 185 -12.31 48.27 25.21
N GLY A 186 -12.68 48.63 26.44
CA GLY A 186 -11.76 49.21 27.42
C GLY A 186 -11.01 48.15 28.23
N ASN A 187 -10.26 48.56 29.25
CA ASN A 187 -9.54 47.64 30.14
C ASN A 187 -10.39 47.28 31.38
N PRO A 188 -10.90 46.04 31.50
CA PRO A 188 -11.68 45.62 32.66
C PRO A 188 -10.85 45.59 33.96
N TYR A 189 -9.53 45.38 33.91
CA TYR A 189 -8.70 45.39 35.13
C TYR A 189 -8.64 46.79 35.76
N ASP A 190 -8.46 47.82 34.94
CA ASP A 190 -8.45 49.22 35.42
C ASP A 190 -9.77 49.60 36.08
N LYS A 191 -10.89 49.21 35.48
CA LYS A 191 -12.22 49.49 36.05
C LYS A 191 -12.37 48.89 37.44
N ILE A 192 -11.95 47.64 37.65
CA ILE A 192 -12.06 46.97 38.94
C ILE A 192 -11.12 47.61 39.97
N ILE A 193 -9.88 47.91 39.57
CA ILE A 193 -8.88 48.58 40.42
C ILE A 193 -9.37 49.96 40.86
N ASP A 194 -9.98 50.73 39.93
CA ASP A 194 -10.52 52.05 40.22
C ASP A 194 -11.68 51.98 41.24
N VAL A 195 -12.61 51.02 41.10
CA VAL A 195 -13.71 50.82 42.06
C VAL A 195 -13.19 50.48 43.46
N ILE A 196 -12.15 49.65 43.56
CA ILE A 196 -11.53 49.31 44.86
C ILE A 196 -10.93 50.56 45.52
N LYS A 197 -10.24 51.40 44.73
CA LYS A 197 -9.65 52.65 45.22
C LYS A 197 -10.71 53.67 45.63
N GLU A 198 -11.79 53.80 44.85
CA GLU A 198 -12.92 54.67 45.18
C GLU A 198 -13.62 54.24 46.47
N ALA A 199 -13.63 52.94 46.78
CA ALA A 199 -14.10 52.40 48.05
C ALA A 199 -13.13 52.64 49.23
N GLY A 200 -11.98 53.29 48.99
CA GLY A 200 -10.98 53.61 50.02
C GLY A 200 -10.06 52.44 50.39
N ALA A 201 -10.04 51.37 49.58
CA ALA A 201 -9.17 50.21 49.76
C ALA A 201 -7.98 50.24 48.79
N ASP A 202 -6.90 49.55 49.16
CA ASP A 202 -5.74 49.40 48.29
C ASP A 202 -5.87 48.09 47.47
N PRO A 203 -6.00 48.15 46.14
CA PRO A 203 -6.13 46.96 45.29
C PRO A 203 -4.83 46.16 45.16
N PHE A 204 -3.70 46.72 45.60
CA PHE A 204 -2.38 46.12 45.49
C PHE A 204 -1.87 45.58 46.82
N ASP A 205 -2.66 45.71 47.91
CA ASP A 205 -2.22 45.34 49.25
C ASP A 205 -2.07 43.82 49.40
N GLY A 206 -0.85 43.37 49.72
CA GLY A 206 -0.58 41.96 50.01
C GLY A 206 -1.16 41.48 51.34
N THR A 207 -1.86 42.35 52.09
CA THR A 207 -2.41 42.06 53.41
C THR A 207 -3.70 41.27 53.32
N GLY A 208 -3.55 39.95 53.33
CA GLY A 208 -4.57 38.93 53.38
C GLY A 208 -3.88 37.57 53.28
N THR A 209 -4.50 36.48 53.74
CA THR A 209 -3.99 35.13 53.45
C THR A 209 -3.97 34.95 51.93
N THR A 210 -2.80 35.16 51.34
CA THR A 210 -2.56 34.87 49.92
C THR A 210 -2.74 33.37 49.74
N PRO A 211 -3.54 32.92 48.77
CA PRO A 211 -3.64 31.50 48.45
C PRO A 211 -2.24 30.97 48.13
N ASN A 212 -1.93 29.77 48.59
CA ASN A 212 -0.58 29.23 48.46
C ASN A 212 -0.24 29.02 46.97
N PRO A 213 0.84 29.63 46.42
CA PRO A 213 1.24 29.42 45.03
C PRO A 213 1.65 27.96 44.73
N SER A 214 1.86 27.13 45.76
CA SER A 214 2.21 25.71 45.62
C SER A 214 1.02 24.75 45.58
N ASP A 215 -0.24 25.23 45.59
CA ASP A 215 -1.37 24.37 45.21
C ASP A 215 -1.37 24.25 43.69
N PRO A 216 -1.00 23.08 43.12
CA PRO A 216 -0.87 22.93 41.67
C PRO A 216 -2.21 23.27 41.01
N LYS A 217 -2.17 24.13 39.99
CA LYS A 217 -3.30 24.25 39.05
C LYS A 217 -3.62 22.83 38.58
N PRO A 218 -4.83 22.30 38.81
CA PRO A 218 -5.12 20.90 38.52
C PRO A 218 -4.85 20.66 37.02
N PRO A 219 -4.17 19.56 36.66
CA PRO A 219 -3.91 19.28 35.27
C PRO A 219 -5.23 19.08 34.52
N ILE A 220 -5.20 19.57 33.28
CA ILE A 220 -6.04 19.36 32.10
C ILE A 220 -7.14 18.29 32.25
N LYS A 221 -8.29 18.54 31.61
CA LYS A 221 -9.31 17.52 31.32
C LYS A 221 -8.62 16.31 30.68
N LYS A 222 -8.29 15.31 31.50
CA LYS A 222 -7.71 14.07 31.02
C LYS A 222 -8.76 13.36 30.18
N CYS A 223 -8.64 13.47 28.87
CA CYS A 223 -8.99 12.35 28.04
C CYS A 223 -8.04 11.21 28.44
N THR A 224 -8.56 10.00 28.65
CA THR A 224 -7.67 8.83 28.78
C THR A 224 -6.82 8.81 27.51
N GLN A 225 -5.49 8.84 27.64
CA GLN A 225 -4.63 8.67 26.47
C GLN A 225 -5.03 7.36 25.81
N THR A 226 -5.59 7.44 24.61
CA THR A 226 -5.97 6.26 23.85
C THR A 226 -5.25 6.30 22.53
N GLU A 227 -4.56 5.21 22.25
CA GLU A 227 -3.97 4.95 20.94
C GLU A 227 -4.89 3.96 20.25
N ARG A 228 -5.31 4.30 19.03
CA ARG A 228 -6.21 3.49 18.24
C ARG A 228 -5.63 3.29 16.87
N ILE A 229 -5.80 2.08 16.37
CA ILE A 229 -5.55 1.75 14.98
C ILE A 229 -6.90 1.68 14.29
N GLN A 230 -7.10 2.57 13.35
CA GLN A 230 -8.29 2.63 12.51
C GLN A 230 -7.94 2.09 11.12
N ILE A 231 -8.74 1.13 10.65
CA ILE A 231 -8.61 0.50 9.35
C ILE A 231 -9.77 1.01 8.49
N PHE A 232 -9.47 1.55 7.31
CA PHE A 232 -10.43 2.16 6.41
C PHE A 232 -10.43 1.48 5.04
N ASP A 233 -11.59 1.41 4.41
CA ASP A 233 -11.75 1.03 3.00
C ASP A 233 -11.09 2.11 2.14
N ALA A 234 -10.10 1.75 1.32
CA ALA A 234 -9.37 2.72 0.51
C ALA A 234 -10.16 3.20 -0.73
N GLU A 235 -11.23 2.49 -1.12
CA GLU A 235 -12.11 2.89 -2.23
C GLU A 235 -13.19 3.87 -1.77
N THR A 236 -13.68 3.71 -0.53
CA THR A 236 -14.85 4.45 -0.04
C THR A 236 -14.60 5.36 1.16
N ASP A 237 -13.38 5.37 1.71
CA ASP A 237 -12.98 6.13 2.90
C ASP A 237 -13.78 5.78 4.18
N LYS A 238 -14.43 4.60 4.16
CA LYS A 238 -15.29 4.15 5.26
C LYS A 238 -14.48 3.39 6.30
N LEU A 239 -14.63 3.76 7.58
CA LEU A 239 -14.04 3.03 8.71
C LEU A 239 -14.56 1.58 8.73
N LEU A 240 -13.64 0.62 8.66
CA LEU A 240 -13.90 -0.82 8.67
C LEU A 240 -13.73 -1.42 10.06
N LYS A 241 -12.67 -1.04 10.77
CA LYS A 241 -12.35 -1.58 12.10
C LYS A 241 -11.54 -0.58 12.92
N GLU A 242 -11.77 -0.57 14.22
CA GLU A 242 -10.97 0.17 15.20
C GLU A 242 -10.42 -0.82 16.24
N VAL A 243 -9.14 -0.69 16.58
CA VAL A 243 -8.45 -1.53 17.58
C VAL A 243 -7.72 -0.62 18.57
N PHE A 244 -7.94 -0.84 19.87
CA PHE A 244 -7.20 -0.15 20.92
C PHE A 244 -5.80 -0.73 21.07
N VAL A 245 -4.81 0.16 21.24
CA VAL A 245 -3.41 -0.21 21.43
C VAL A 245 -3.01 0.09 22.85
N ASP A 246 -2.52 -0.95 23.54
CA ASP A 246 -1.87 -0.79 24.83
C ASP A 246 -0.39 -0.48 24.58
N SER A 247 0.07 0.68 25.04
CA SER A 247 1.50 1.00 25.03
C SER A 247 2.24 0.07 26.00
N LYS A 248 3.31 -0.60 25.55
CA LYS A 248 4.14 -1.41 26.44
C LYS A 248 4.99 -0.48 27.31
N GLU A 249 4.98 -0.70 28.63
CA GLU A 249 5.65 0.18 29.59
C GLU A 249 7.18 0.29 29.36
N THR A 250 7.85 -0.74 28.81
CA THR A 250 9.28 -0.66 28.42
C THR A 250 9.71 -1.77 27.42
N ARG A 251 10.44 -1.40 26.35
CA ARG A 251 11.00 -2.25 25.27
C ARG A 251 12.54 -2.33 25.36
N TYR A 252 13.05 -3.20 26.24
CA TYR A 252 14.50 -3.39 26.43
C TYR A 252 15.22 -3.91 25.17
N ASP A 253 14.52 -4.70 24.34
CA ASP A 253 15.01 -5.20 23.05
C ASP A 253 15.39 -4.08 22.07
N LEU A 254 14.70 -2.94 22.11
CA LEU A 254 15.01 -1.78 21.27
C LEU A 254 16.21 -0.98 21.80
N LYS A 255 16.37 -0.91 23.12
CA LYS A 255 17.50 -0.22 23.78
C LYS A 255 18.84 -0.87 23.45
N ASP A 256 18.87 -2.20 23.43
CA ASP A 256 20.08 -2.98 23.13
C ASP A 256 20.46 -2.87 21.65
N LYS A 257 19.48 -2.72 20.76
CA LYS A 257 19.69 -2.62 19.31
C LYS A 257 20.03 -1.20 18.83
N TYR A 258 19.55 -0.17 19.53
CA TYR A 258 19.70 1.24 19.16
C TYR A 258 20.23 2.05 20.35
N THR A 259 21.47 1.79 20.74
CA THR A 259 22.13 2.39 21.92
C THR A 259 22.25 3.91 21.87
N ASP A 260 22.19 4.49 20.67
CA ASP A 260 22.42 5.92 20.44
C ASP A 260 21.15 6.77 20.60
N LEU A 261 19.98 6.12 20.69
CA LEU A 261 18.67 6.78 20.75
C LEU A 261 18.12 6.74 22.18
N LYS A 262 18.26 7.86 22.89
CA LYS A 262 17.78 8.00 24.28
C LYS A 262 16.25 7.99 24.34
N GLY A 263 15.66 7.09 25.14
CA GLY A 263 14.21 6.97 25.31
C GLY A 263 13.51 6.06 24.29
N ILE A 264 14.27 5.34 23.45
CA ILE A 264 13.69 4.38 22.50
C ILE A 264 13.02 3.20 23.19
N GLU A 265 13.41 2.89 24.44
CA GLU A 265 12.77 1.87 25.26
C GLU A 265 11.31 2.19 25.61
N SER A 266 10.89 3.45 25.51
CA SER A 266 9.50 3.89 25.69
C SER A 266 8.75 4.08 24.37
N SER A 267 9.32 3.61 23.25
CA SER A 267 8.76 3.81 21.91
C SER A 267 8.32 2.49 21.26
N GLY A 268 7.19 2.54 20.55
CA GLY A 268 6.65 1.42 19.77
C GLY A 268 5.58 0.60 20.50
N PHE A 269 4.79 -0.13 19.73
CA PHE A 269 3.75 -1.04 20.20
C PHE A 269 3.88 -2.36 19.43
N ASP A 270 3.52 -3.48 20.07
CA ASP A 270 3.35 -4.75 19.37
C ASP A 270 1.85 -5.02 19.30
N ILE A 271 1.34 -5.23 18.08
CA ILE A 271 -0.07 -5.54 17.90
C ILE A 271 -0.24 -6.69 16.92
N CYS A 272 -1.15 -7.60 17.25
CA CYS A 272 -1.68 -8.60 16.34
C CYS A 272 -3.13 -8.22 16.06
N ILE A 273 -3.45 -7.96 14.80
CA ILE A 273 -4.81 -7.61 14.38
C ILE A 273 -5.32 -8.70 13.45
N ASP A 274 -6.28 -9.47 13.94
CA ASP A 274 -7.04 -10.38 13.08
C ASP A 274 -8.09 -9.56 12.32
N PHE A 275 -7.95 -9.47 11.00
CA PHE A 275 -8.83 -8.70 10.14
C PHE A 275 -8.92 -9.34 8.76
N GLU A 276 -10.12 -9.75 8.37
CA GLU A 276 -10.39 -10.30 7.04
C GLU A 276 -11.15 -9.26 6.21
N TYR A 277 -10.58 -8.93 5.06
CA TYR A 277 -11.17 -7.99 4.13
C TYR A 277 -10.62 -8.26 2.73
N THR A 278 -11.45 -8.06 1.70
CA THR A 278 -11.14 -8.48 0.32
C THR A 278 -10.81 -7.31 -0.60
N LYS A 279 -10.92 -6.07 -0.13
CA LYS A 279 -10.59 -4.85 -0.88
C LYS A 279 -9.37 -4.12 -0.29
N PRO A 280 -8.74 -3.21 -1.04
CA PRO A 280 -7.67 -2.38 -0.53
C PRO A 280 -8.13 -1.56 0.68
N PHE A 281 -7.27 -1.46 1.69
CA PHE A 281 -7.53 -0.72 2.91
C PHE A 281 -6.31 0.10 3.30
N TYR A 282 -6.49 1.15 4.07
CA TYR A 282 -5.37 1.86 4.69
C TYR A 282 -5.54 1.90 6.19
N VAL A 283 -4.43 2.13 6.87
CA VAL A 283 -4.38 2.14 8.33
C VAL A 283 -4.03 3.54 8.79
N LYS A 284 -4.69 3.99 9.85
CA LYS A 284 -4.49 5.27 10.49
C LYS A 284 -4.28 5.04 11.97
N PHE A 285 -3.16 5.55 12.49
CA PHE A 285 -2.96 5.62 13.93
C PHE A 285 -3.59 6.91 14.41
N HIS A 286 -4.58 6.78 15.27
CA HIS A 286 -5.27 7.89 15.90
C HIS A 286 -4.89 7.91 17.38
N ARG A 287 -4.24 8.99 17.81
CA ARG A 287 -3.89 9.20 19.22
C ARG A 287 -4.73 10.33 19.77
N VAL A 288 -5.45 10.04 20.86
CA VAL A 288 -6.01 11.07 21.72
C VAL A 288 -5.02 11.28 22.86
N MET A 289 -4.48 12.48 22.97
CA MET A 289 -3.54 12.86 24.03
C MET A 289 -4.27 13.17 25.33
N GLU A 290 -3.53 13.22 26.44
CA GLU A 290 -4.10 13.56 27.75
C GLU A 290 -4.73 14.97 27.79
N ASP A 291 -4.36 15.85 26.87
CA ASP A 291 -4.92 17.20 26.72
C ASP A 291 -6.16 17.26 25.80
N CYS A 292 -6.68 16.09 25.41
CA CYS A 292 -7.75 15.93 24.42
C CYS A 292 -7.42 16.46 23.02
N SER A 293 -6.15 16.79 22.73
CA SER A 293 -5.72 16.97 21.35
C SER A 293 -5.70 15.62 20.63
N GLU A 294 -6.10 15.64 19.37
CA GLU A 294 -6.11 14.47 18.51
C GLU A 294 -4.95 14.58 17.52
N GLY A 295 -4.21 13.49 17.38
CA GLY A 295 -3.11 13.35 16.45
C GLY A 295 -3.34 12.16 15.54
N ASP A 296 -3.26 12.41 14.24
CA ASP A 296 -3.39 11.38 13.23
C ASP A 296 -2.03 11.12 12.58
N LEU A 297 -1.59 9.87 12.65
CA LEU A 297 -0.49 9.38 11.84
C LEU A 297 -1.07 8.44 10.78
N ASN A 298 -1.23 8.96 9.57
CA ASN A 298 -1.61 8.17 8.42
C ASN A 298 -0.41 7.32 8.00
N LEU A 299 -0.57 5.99 8.00
CA LEU A 299 0.35 5.13 7.27
C LEU A 299 0.22 5.51 5.79
N GLN A 300 1.28 6.03 5.18
CA GLN A 300 1.29 6.40 3.75
C GLN A 300 1.27 5.17 2.82
N GLN A 301 0.76 4.04 3.30
CA GLN A 301 0.73 2.77 2.61
C GLN A 301 -0.71 2.27 2.52
N ILE A 302 -1.14 2.01 1.29
CA ILE A 302 -2.36 1.25 1.02
C ILE A 302 -2.00 -0.24 1.11
N PHE A 303 -2.72 -0.95 1.96
CA PHE A 303 -2.63 -2.38 2.11
C PHE A 303 -3.62 -3.03 1.14
N PHE A 304 -3.11 -3.93 0.31
CA PHE A 304 -3.96 -4.76 -0.52
C PHE A 304 -4.17 -6.08 0.22
N PRO A 305 -5.34 -6.72 0.18
CA PRO A 305 -5.50 -8.04 0.75
C PRO A 305 -4.89 -9.08 -0.19
N HIS A 306 -3.76 -9.60 0.26
CA HIS A 306 -2.93 -10.57 -0.46
C HIS A 306 -2.33 -11.57 0.53
N SER A 307 -3.05 -11.90 1.61
CA SER A 307 -2.59 -12.90 2.57
C SER A 307 -2.71 -14.31 2.00
N TYR A 308 -3.68 -14.56 1.10
CA TYR A 308 -3.89 -15.85 0.45
C TYR A 308 -4.66 -15.70 -0.87
N SER A 309 -4.58 -16.73 -1.74
CA SER A 309 -5.39 -16.89 -2.95
C SER A 309 -6.79 -17.44 -2.61
N ARG A 310 -7.82 -17.14 -3.40
CA ARG A 310 -9.20 -17.67 -3.19
C ARG A 310 -9.25 -19.21 -3.09
N GLU A 311 -10.21 -19.73 -2.31
CA GLU A 311 -10.33 -21.17 -2.02
C GLU A 311 -11.16 -21.99 -3.03
N ASN A 312 -12.09 -21.37 -3.75
CA ASN A 312 -12.98 -22.05 -4.71
C ASN A 312 -12.51 -21.81 -6.16
N LYS A 313 -12.71 -22.73 -7.10
CA LYS A 313 -12.37 -22.54 -8.53
C LYS A 313 -13.28 -21.60 -9.32
N GLY A 314 -14.42 -21.17 -8.75
CA GLY A 314 -15.37 -20.27 -9.40
C GLY A 314 -16.32 -20.99 -10.36
N VAL A 315 -17.01 -20.22 -11.21
CA VAL A 315 -17.99 -20.74 -12.18
C VAL A 315 -17.30 -21.57 -13.27
N ASP A 316 -17.83 -22.76 -13.53
CA ASP A 316 -17.35 -23.67 -14.58
C ASP A 316 -18.10 -23.44 -15.89
N TYR A 317 -17.52 -22.62 -16.77
CA TYR A 317 -18.13 -22.27 -18.05
C TYR A 317 -18.16 -23.42 -19.07
N CYS A 318 -17.52 -24.57 -18.77
CA CYS A 318 -17.67 -25.78 -19.57
C CYS A 318 -19.04 -26.44 -19.43
N SER A 319 -19.64 -26.36 -18.24
CA SER A 319 -20.91 -27.02 -17.91
C SER A 319 -22.13 -26.13 -18.15
N ASP A 320 -21.95 -24.82 -18.14
CA ASP A 320 -23.00 -23.85 -18.37
C ASP A 320 -23.03 -23.45 -19.85
N PHE A 321 -23.94 -24.04 -20.63
CA PHE A 321 -24.20 -23.57 -21.99
C PHE A 321 -24.89 -22.22 -21.92
N CYS A 322 -24.11 -21.16 -22.06
CA CYS A 322 -24.64 -19.82 -22.23
C CYS A 322 -24.56 -19.46 -23.73
N GLY A 323 -25.60 -18.79 -24.23
CA GLY A 323 -25.47 -18.06 -25.50
C GLY A 323 -24.34 -17.01 -25.41
N VAL A 324 -24.19 -16.18 -26.45
CA VAL A 324 -23.17 -15.13 -26.42
C VAL A 324 -23.55 -14.02 -25.45
N SER A 325 -22.69 -13.76 -24.48
CA SER A 325 -22.79 -12.60 -23.60
C SER A 325 -21.45 -11.88 -23.50
N ILE A 326 -21.50 -10.56 -23.57
CA ILE A 326 -20.38 -9.70 -23.23
C ILE A 326 -20.80 -8.91 -22.00
N VAL A 327 -20.05 -9.07 -20.93
CA VAL A 327 -20.28 -8.39 -19.67
C VAL A 327 -19.17 -7.36 -19.49
N LEU A 328 -19.56 -6.09 -19.38
CA LEU A 328 -18.65 -4.95 -19.17
C LEU A 328 -18.77 -4.53 -17.70
N GLY A 329 -17.64 -4.38 -17.01
CA GLY A 329 -17.50 -3.73 -15.69
C GLY A 329 -18.30 -4.32 -14.49
N LYS A 330 -17.86 -4.00 -13.26
CA LYS A 330 -18.66 -4.23 -12.05
C LYS A 330 -19.79 -3.16 -12.00
N GLY A 331 -21.03 -3.58 -12.26
CA GLY A 331 -22.23 -2.73 -12.11
C GLY A 331 -22.79 -2.13 -13.41
N LYS A 332 -22.15 -2.34 -14.58
CA LYS A 332 -22.78 -2.04 -15.88
C LYS A 332 -23.66 -3.24 -16.31
N SER A 333 -24.66 -2.99 -17.14
CA SER A 333 -25.63 -4.01 -17.56
C SER A 333 -24.99 -5.07 -18.46
N GLN A 334 -25.38 -6.34 -18.30
CA GLN A 334 -25.05 -7.40 -19.26
C GLN A 334 -25.63 -7.03 -20.64
N ARG A 335 -24.80 -7.07 -21.69
CA ARG A 335 -25.25 -6.83 -23.05
C ARG A 335 -25.05 -8.05 -23.94
N TYR A 336 -26.06 -8.29 -24.75
CA TYR A 336 -26.09 -9.39 -25.71
C TYR A 336 -25.79 -8.83 -27.11
N TYR A 337 -24.53 -8.78 -27.50
CA TYR A 337 -24.08 -8.28 -28.81
C TYR A 337 -24.29 -9.29 -29.96
N LYS A 338 -25.29 -10.18 -29.85
CA LYS A 338 -25.52 -11.27 -30.81
C LYS A 338 -26.00 -10.69 -32.15
N GLY A 339 -25.06 -10.45 -33.06
CA GLY A 339 -25.29 -9.84 -34.39
C GLY A 339 -24.50 -8.54 -34.64
N GLU A 340 -23.83 -8.02 -33.61
CA GLU A 340 -23.13 -6.72 -33.65
C GLU A 340 -21.61 -6.86 -33.72
N LEU A 341 -21.09 -8.08 -33.55
CA LEU A 341 -19.67 -8.40 -33.66
C LEU A 341 -19.28 -8.50 -35.15
N LEU A 342 -18.66 -7.43 -35.67
CA LEU A 342 -18.25 -7.31 -37.06
C LEU A 342 -17.01 -8.16 -37.33
N GLY A 343 -17.19 -9.37 -37.85
CA GLY A 343 -16.07 -10.26 -38.19
C GLY A 343 -15.67 -11.20 -37.07
N GLY A 344 -16.46 -11.23 -35.98
CA GLY A 344 -16.36 -12.24 -34.94
C GLY A 344 -15.45 -11.87 -33.76
N VAL A 345 -15.00 -12.89 -33.05
CA VAL A 345 -14.12 -12.78 -31.87
C VAL A 345 -12.92 -13.70 -32.07
N SER A 346 -11.73 -13.23 -31.75
CA SER A 346 -10.52 -14.06 -31.82
C SER A 346 -9.68 -13.90 -30.57
N TRP A 347 -9.18 -15.01 -30.03
CA TRP A 347 -8.23 -14.98 -28.92
C TRP A 347 -7.14 -16.03 -29.08
N THR A 348 -6.00 -15.78 -28.43
CA THR A 348 -4.80 -16.60 -28.52
C THR A 348 -4.31 -16.99 -27.13
N LEU A 349 -4.15 -18.29 -26.90
CA LEU A 349 -3.59 -18.87 -25.67
C LEU A 349 -2.17 -19.39 -25.95
N LYS A 350 -1.23 -19.07 -25.04
CA LYS A 350 0.15 -19.56 -25.02
C LYS A 350 0.60 -19.73 -23.57
N PRO A 351 1.46 -20.71 -23.26
CA PRO A 351 2.02 -20.86 -21.93
C PRO A 351 3.05 -19.75 -21.66
N ASN A 352 3.16 -19.30 -20.41
CA ASN A 352 4.02 -18.19 -19.99
C ASN A 352 3.80 -16.87 -20.76
N ASN A 353 2.59 -16.66 -21.27
CA ASN A 353 2.22 -15.47 -22.02
C ASN A 353 0.84 -14.99 -21.59
N VAL A 354 0.64 -13.68 -21.58
CA VAL A 354 -0.68 -13.07 -21.40
C VAL A 354 -1.51 -13.38 -22.65
N PRO A 355 -2.64 -14.11 -22.54
CA PRO A 355 -3.53 -14.26 -23.67
C PRO A 355 -4.10 -12.93 -24.14
N SER A 356 -4.27 -12.79 -25.45
CA SER A 356 -4.86 -11.61 -26.07
C SER A 356 -6.15 -11.98 -26.78
N CYS A 357 -7.12 -11.07 -26.78
CA CYS A 357 -8.39 -11.16 -27.48
C CYS A 357 -8.63 -9.87 -28.27
N THR A 358 -9.26 -10.01 -29.43
CA THR A 358 -9.70 -8.88 -30.24
C THR A 358 -11.17 -9.08 -30.60
N ILE A 359 -11.95 -8.02 -30.41
CA ILE A 359 -13.31 -7.92 -30.94
C ILE A 359 -13.39 -6.71 -31.87
N LYS A 360 -14.20 -6.84 -32.91
CA LYS A 360 -14.47 -5.74 -33.83
C LYS A 360 -15.95 -5.41 -33.78
N ILE A 361 -16.26 -4.14 -33.56
CA ILE A 361 -17.60 -3.62 -33.35
C ILE A 361 -17.85 -2.40 -34.25
N PRO A 362 -19.12 -2.02 -34.51
CA PRO A 362 -19.45 -0.74 -35.09
C PRO A 362 -18.93 0.41 -34.23
N SER A 363 -18.43 1.48 -34.85
CA SER A 363 -17.86 2.62 -34.13
C SER A 363 -18.85 3.31 -33.19
N PHE A 364 -20.16 3.23 -33.48
CA PHE A 364 -21.18 3.80 -32.62
C PHE A 364 -21.25 3.15 -31.23
N TYR A 365 -20.78 1.91 -31.06
CA TYR A 365 -20.70 1.24 -29.76
C TYR A 365 -19.40 1.52 -28.99
N GLN A 366 -18.45 2.23 -29.58
CA GLN A 366 -17.14 2.50 -28.98
C GLN A 366 -17.24 3.15 -27.59
N HIS A 367 -18.20 4.06 -27.41
CA HIS A 367 -18.41 4.80 -26.17
C HIS A 367 -18.76 3.92 -24.95
N GLU A 368 -19.07 2.64 -25.17
CA GLU A 368 -19.39 1.69 -24.10
C GLU A 368 -18.15 1.00 -23.53
N PHE A 369 -17.01 1.13 -24.21
CA PHE A 369 -15.75 0.52 -23.86
C PHE A 369 -14.83 1.60 -23.31
N GLU A 370 -14.31 1.38 -22.11
CA GLU A 370 -13.35 2.28 -21.46
C GLU A 370 -12.03 1.53 -21.25
N TYR A 371 -10.92 2.28 -21.28
CA TYR A 371 -9.61 1.70 -21.01
C TYR A 371 -9.55 1.15 -19.59
N HIS A 372 -8.93 -0.01 -19.41
CA HIS A 372 -8.80 -0.74 -18.15
C HIS A 372 -10.11 -1.25 -17.53
N ASP A 373 -11.24 -1.15 -18.23
CA ASP A 373 -12.48 -1.80 -17.78
C ASP A 373 -12.39 -3.33 -17.92
N ASP A 374 -12.96 -4.01 -16.92
CA ASP A 374 -13.15 -5.46 -16.94
C ASP A 374 -14.14 -5.84 -18.06
N ILE A 375 -13.77 -6.81 -18.87
CA ILE A 375 -14.64 -7.38 -19.90
C ILE A 375 -14.61 -8.90 -19.81
N LYS A 376 -15.79 -9.50 -19.81
CA LYS A 376 -15.95 -10.94 -19.89
C LYS A 376 -16.72 -11.30 -21.15
N ILE A 377 -16.11 -12.13 -21.99
CA ILE A 377 -16.71 -12.61 -23.24
C ILE A 377 -17.01 -14.10 -23.06
N ILE A 378 -18.29 -14.47 -23.13
CA ILE A 378 -18.74 -15.87 -23.02
C ILE A 378 -19.33 -16.27 -24.36
N ILE A 379 -18.78 -17.31 -24.97
CA ILE A 379 -19.24 -17.86 -26.25
C ILE A 379 -19.25 -19.39 -26.14
N ASN A 380 -20.42 -19.99 -26.33
CA ASN A 380 -20.64 -21.43 -26.21
C ASN A 380 -20.26 -21.97 -24.82
N ASP A 381 -19.19 -22.75 -24.73
CA ASP A 381 -18.65 -23.41 -23.54
C ASP A 381 -17.29 -22.82 -23.11
N LYS A 382 -17.03 -21.57 -23.51
CA LYS A 382 -15.75 -20.87 -23.28
C LYS A 382 -15.99 -19.46 -22.81
N MET A 383 -15.06 -18.99 -21.98
CA MET A 383 -15.06 -17.66 -21.40
C MET A 383 -13.66 -17.04 -21.52
N PHE A 384 -13.61 -15.77 -21.93
CA PHE A 384 -12.40 -14.96 -21.89
C PHE A 384 -12.60 -13.83 -20.86
N ASP A 385 -11.85 -13.89 -19.75
CA ASP A 385 -11.84 -12.90 -18.68
C ASP A 385 -10.72 -11.91 -18.97
N GLY A 386 -11.04 -10.66 -19.24
CA GLY A 386 -10.09 -9.72 -19.82
C GLY A 386 -10.23 -8.29 -19.30
N ILE A 387 -9.30 -7.46 -19.76
CA ILE A 387 -9.22 -6.03 -19.50
C ILE A 387 -8.99 -5.34 -20.84
N ILE A 388 -9.74 -4.28 -21.10
CA ILE A 388 -9.61 -3.49 -22.32
C ILE A 388 -8.29 -2.70 -22.26
N ILE A 389 -7.42 -2.91 -23.24
CA ILE A 389 -6.09 -2.27 -23.29
C ILE A 389 -5.99 -1.20 -24.38
N ASP A 390 -6.73 -1.35 -25.47
CA ASP A 390 -6.63 -0.45 -26.62
C ASP A 390 -7.94 -0.47 -27.43
N ILE A 391 -8.27 0.67 -28.04
CA ILE A 391 -9.46 0.85 -28.87
C ILE A 391 -9.04 1.62 -30.13
N ASP A 392 -8.94 0.90 -31.24
CA ASP A 392 -8.55 1.46 -32.54
C ASP A 392 -9.78 1.67 -33.41
N ALA A 393 -10.17 2.94 -33.61
CA ALA A 393 -11.35 3.34 -34.35
C ALA A 393 -11.00 3.76 -35.78
N SER A 394 -11.68 3.17 -36.75
CA SER A 394 -11.59 3.53 -38.17
C SER A 394 -12.84 4.29 -38.59
N GLU A 395 -12.70 5.59 -38.84
CA GLU A 395 -13.79 6.42 -39.37
C GLU A 395 -14.21 5.96 -40.78
N ASP A 396 -13.24 5.62 -41.63
CA ASP A 396 -13.48 5.16 -43.01
C ASP A 396 -14.34 3.90 -43.09
N ASN A 397 -14.11 2.94 -42.18
CA ASN A 397 -14.86 1.68 -42.13
C ASN A 397 -16.03 1.71 -41.16
N GLN A 398 -16.21 2.79 -40.39
CA GLN A 398 -17.17 2.90 -39.28
C GLN A 398 -17.09 1.73 -38.29
N THR A 399 -15.87 1.27 -38.01
CA THR A 399 -15.63 0.13 -37.11
C THR A 399 -14.56 0.46 -36.08
N SER A 400 -14.70 -0.10 -34.88
CA SER A 400 -13.67 -0.02 -33.83
C SER A 400 -13.20 -1.43 -33.46
N ASN A 401 -11.87 -1.61 -33.39
CA ASN A 401 -11.23 -2.82 -32.90
C ASN A 401 -10.88 -2.61 -31.42
N VAL A 402 -11.48 -3.40 -30.55
CA VAL A 402 -11.18 -3.39 -29.11
C VAL A 402 -10.20 -4.53 -28.84
N LYS A 403 -9.00 -4.17 -28.37
CA LYS A 403 -7.98 -5.12 -27.94
C LYS A 403 -8.09 -5.34 -26.44
N ILE A 404 -8.01 -6.60 -26.05
CA ILE A 404 -8.29 -7.06 -24.71
C ILE A 404 -7.16 -8.00 -24.33
N ASP A 405 -6.50 -7.75 -23.21
CA ASP A 405 -5.61 -8.73 -22.62
C ASP A 405 -6.36 -9.53 -21.55
N HIS A 406 -5.98 -10.78 -21.35
CA HIS A 406 -6.55 -11.58 -20.28
C HIS A 406 -6.32 -10.90 -18.92
N LYS A 407 -7.22 -11.16 -17.98
CA LYS A 407 -7.25 -10.55 -16.64
C LYS A 407 -5.92 -10.62 -15.91
N ILE A 408 -5.10 -11.65 -16.16
CA ILE A 408 -3.74 -11.81 -15.60
C ILE A 408 -2.81 -10.62 -15.90
N ALA A 409 -3.08 -9.83 -16.94
CA ALA A 409 -2.34 -8.60 -17.25
C ALA A 409 -2.36 -7.58 -16.09
N GLU A 410 -3.38 -7.62 -15.22
CA GLU A 410 -3.40 -6.75 -14.04
C GLU A 410 -2.25 -7.00 -13.07
N TRP A 411 -1.62 -8.16 -13.12
CA TRP A 411 -0.44 -8.49 -12.32
C TRP A 411 0.78 -7.63 -12.70
N GLU A 412 0.73 -6.90 -13.83
CA GLU A 412 1.73 -5.87 -14.17
C GLU A 412 1.51 -4.54 -13.43
N TYR A 413 0.28 -4.24 -13.01
CA TYR A 413 -0.07 -2.92 -12.46
C TYR A 413 0.45 -2.68 -11.05
N ARG A 414 0.81 -3.77 -10.33
CA ARG A 414 1.34 -3.70 -8.97
C ARG A 414 2.69 -4.38 -8.88
N GLN A 415 3.49 -3.89 -7.96
CA GLN A 415 4.84 -4.38 -7.69
C GLN A 415 4.92 -4.97 -6.30
N ILE A 416 5.76 -6.00 -6.16
CA ILE A 416 6.21 -6.48 -4.86
C ILE A 416 6.91 -5.31 -4.15
N PRO A 417 6.56 -4.98 -2.91
CA PRO A 417 6.89 -3.67 -2.31
C PRO A 417 8.39 -3.49 -2.02
N ASN A 418 9.09 -4.59 -1.73
CA ASN A 418 10.49 -4.63 -1.32
C ASN A 418 11.23 -5.74 -2.07
N ASN A 419 12.52 -5.88 -1.79
CA ASN A 419 13.26 -7.07 -2.19
C ASN A 419 12.93 -8.22 -1.22
N TYR A 420 12.64 -9.41 -1.75
CA TYR A 420 12.28 -10.58 -0.96
C TYR A 420 13.17 -11.76 -1.31
N PHE A 421 13.96 -12.18 -0.33
CA PHE A 421 14.73 -13.42 -0.39
C PHE A 421 13.81 -14.62 -0.14
N VAL A 422 13.85 -15.60 -1.02
CA VAL A 422 13.08 -16.83 -0.88
C VAL A 422 14.01 -18.03 -1.07
N SER A 423 13.76 -19.08 -0.32
CA SER A 423 14.50 -20.32 -0.46
C SER A 423 13.60 -21.52 -0.23
N GLU A 424 13.95 -22.62 -0.91
CA GLU A 424 13.30 -23.92 -0.82
C GLU A 424 11.76 -23.91 -1.00
N ILE A 425 11.25 -23.04 -1.87
CA ILE A 425 9.81 -22.86 -2.11
C ILE A 425 9.43 -23.14 -3.56
N SER A 426 8.31 -23.80 -3.81
CA SER A 426 7.83 -23.99 -5.18
C SER A 426 7.23 -22.68 -5.74
N PRO A 427 7.23 -22.47 -7.08
CA PRO A 427 6.55 -21.32 -7.68
C PRO A 427 5.07 -21.23 -7.28
N TYR A 428 4.38 -22.37 -7.16
CA TYR A 428 3.00 -22.43 -6.68
C TYR A 428 2.83 -21.88 -5.27
N GLU A 429 3.62 -22.37 -4.32
CA GLU A 429 3.55 -21.95 -2.91
C GLU A 429 3.92 -20.47 -2.77
N LEU A 430 4.95 -20.03 -3.52
CA LEU A 430 5.39 -18.66 -3.55
C LEU A 430 4.24 -17.73 -3.96
N MET A 431 3.60 -18.02 -5.10
CA MET A 431 2.55 -17.15 -5.64
C MET A 431 1.24 -17.17 -4.85
N LYS A 432 1.09 -18.04 -3.85
CA LYS A 432 -0.07 -18.08 -2.94
C LYS A 432 0.09 -17.24 -1.67
N GLN A 433 1.29 -16.76 -1.39
CA GLN A 433 1.61 -16.11 -0.13
C GLN A 433 1.95 -14.63 -0.33
N SER A 434 1.73 -13.83 0.70
CA SER A 434 2.22 -12.45 0.73
C SER A 434 3.76 -12.42 0.68
N PRO A 435 4.37 -11.48 -0.06
CA PRO A 435 3.77 -10.41 -0.87
C PRO A 435 3.50 -10.79 -2.34
N PHE A 436 3.69 -12.05 -2.74
CA PHE A 436 3.72 -12.48 -4.14
C PHE A 436 2.33 -12.73 -4.73
N VAL A 437 1.37 -13.18 -3.93
CA VAL A 437 -0.01 -13.29 -4.39
C VAL A 437 -0.55 -11.91 -4.76
N TYR A 438 -1.15 -11.79 -5.93
CA TYR A 438 -1.65 -10.50 -6.40
C TYR A 438 -2.90 -10.08 -5.61
N SER A 439 -3.92 -10.93 -5.56
CA SER A 439 -5.21 -10.64 -4.94
C SER A 439 -5.90 -11.91 -4.48
N ALA A 440 -6.69 -11.81 -3.41
CA ALA A 440 -7.57 -12.87 -2.93
C ALA A 440 -8.68 -13.25 -3.93
N GLU A 441 -8.90 -12.49 -5.02
CA GLU A 441 -9.85 -12.87 -6.08
C GLU A 441 -9.33 -13.99 -7.00
N TRP A 442 -8.01 -14.24 -7.01
CA TRP A 442 -7.39 -15.26 -7.86
C TRP A 442 -7.38 -16.63 -7.21
N TYR A 443 -7.78 -17.65 -7.95
CA TYR A 443 -7.51 -19.05 -7.60
C TYR A 443 -6.22 -19.49 -8.28
N ILE A 444 -5.26 -19.95 -7.48
CA ILE A 444 -3.98 -20.46 -7.97
C ILE A 444 -3.98 -21.96 -7.71
N ASP A 445 -3.81 -22.73 -8.78
CA ASP A 445 -3.73 -24.19 -8.76
C ASP A 445 -2.34 -24.69 -9.17
N SER A 446 -2.03 -25.91 -8.76
CA SER A 446 -0.85 -26.66 -9.21
C SER A 446 -1.23 -28.06 -9.63
N ASN A 447 -0.49 -28.64 -10.58
CA ASN A 447 -0.61 -30.08 -10.84
C ASN A 447 -0.05 -30.90 -9.65
N VAL A 448 -0.58 -32.10 -9.41
CA VAL A 448 -0.30 -32.96 -8.24
C VAL A 448 1.18 -33.37 -8.12
N ASN A 449 1.97 -33.26 -9.20
CA ASN A 449 3.42 -33.57 -9.21
C ASN A 449 4.33 -32.36 -8.89
N ASP A 450 3.77 -31.17 -8.65
CA ASP A 450 4.50 -29.89 -8.67
C ASP A 450 5.24 -29.54 -7.36
N TYR A 451 5.03 -30.29 -6.27
CA TYR A 451 5.65 -29.99 -4.96
C TYR A 451 7.17 -30.26 -4.92
N GLN A 452 7.78 -30.82 -5.97
CA GLN A 452 9.18 -31.23 -5.92
C GLN A 452 10.17 -30.18 -6.46
N GLU A 453 9.75 -29.30 -7.38
CA GLU A 453 10.64 -28.27 -7.91
C GLU A 453 10.61 -27.01 -7.06
N LYS A 454 11.76 -26.69 -6.48
CA LYS A 454 11.93 -25.55 -5.58
C LYS A 454 12.83 -24.50 -6.20
N ILE A 455 12.49 -23.25 -5.96
CA ILE A 455 13.38 -22.11 -6.11
C ILE A 455 14.37 -22.15 -4.95
N TRP A 456 15.66 -22.17 -5.28
CA TRP A 456 16.74 -22.17 -4.30
C TRP A 456 17.31 -20.76 -4.16
N ASP A 457 17.21 -20.21 -2.96
CA ASP A 457 17.84 -18.97 -2.47
C ASP A 457 17.68 -17.67 -3.29
N TYR A 458 16.64 -17.45 -4.10
CA TYR A 458 16.62 -16.25 -4.94
C TYR A 458 16.14 -14.97 -4.22
N ASN A 459 16.81 -13.83 -4.47
CA ASN A 459 16.33 -12.50 -4.05
C ASN A 459 15.50 -11.85 -5.17
N PHE A 460 14.18 -11.83 -5.01
CA PHE A 460 13.28 -11.11 -5.92
C PHE A 460 13.43 -9.61 -5.71
N PRO A 461 13.85 -8.84 -6.72
CA PRO A 461 13.88 -7.39 -6.61
C PRO A 461 12.45 -6.83 -6.64
N LYS A 462 12.32 -5.54 -6.33
CA LYS A 462 11.08 -4.79 -6.61
C LYS A 462 10.72 -4.90 -8.10
N MET A 463 9.71 -5.70 -8.40
CA MET A 463 9.22 -6.00 -9.75
C MET A 463 7.72 -6.26 -9.74
N SER A 464 7.09 -6.27 -10.91
CA SER A 464 5.65 -6.56 -11.00
C SER A 464 5.34 -8.01 -10.57
N HIS A 465 4.11 -8.26 -10.13
CA HIS A 465 3.69 -9.63 -9.78
C HIS A 465 3.79 -10.58 -10.99
N LEU A 466 3.50 -10.10 -12.20
CA LEU A 466 3.64 -10.91 -13.42
C LEU A 466 5.11 -11.19 -13.75
N SER A 467 5.99 -10.19 -13.59
CA SER A 467 7.44 -10.40 -13.73
C SER A 467 7.97 -11.38 -12.70
N ALA A 468 7.47 -11.32 -11.46
CA ALA A 468 7.83 -12.28 -10.41
C ALA A 468 7.35 -13.69 -10.73
N LEU A 469 6.12 -13.87 -11.23
CA LEU A 469 5.61 -15.16 -11.71
C LEU A 469 6.49 -15.73 -12.83
N ASN A 470 6.79 -14.92 -13.84
CA ASN A 470 7.67 -15.30 -14.95
C ASN A 470 9.05 -15.71 -14.44
N LYS A 471 9.63 -14.94 -13.50
CA LYS A 471 10.94 -15.26 -12.93
C LYS A 471 10.89 -16.51 -12.06
N ALA A 472 9.84 -16.70 -11.25
CA ALA A 472 9.65 -17.88 -10.42
C ALA A 472 9.62 -19.16 -11.26
N VAL A 473 8.87 -19.17 -12.37
CA VAL A 473 8.90 -20.30 -13.29
C VAL A 473 10.25 -20.41 -14.01
N GLU A 474 10.89 -19.31 -14.44
CA GLU A 474 12.23 -19.34 -15.08
C GLU A 474 13.32 -19.99 -14.19
N LEU A 475 13.22 -19.80 -12.87
CA LEU A 475 14.15 -20.38 -11.89
C LEU A 475 13.96 -21.88 -11.67
N THR A 476 12.91 -22.48 -12.22
CA THR A 476 12.60 -23.92 -12.17
C THR A 476 12.76 -24.56 -13.56
N TRP A 477 12.95 -25.86 -13.60
CA TRP A 477 13.34 -26.54 -14.83
C TRP A 477 12.14 -26.91 -15.69
N TYR A 478 11.06 -27.32 -15.03
CA TYR A 478 9.90 -27.91 -15.69
C TYR A 478 8.64 -27.06 -15.57
N ASN A 479 8.58 -26.12 -14.62
CA ASN A 479 7.33 -25.41 -14.38
C ASN A 479 7.02 -24.32 -15.42
N TRP A 480 5.73 -24.22 -15.72
CA TRP A 480 5.11 -23.19 -16.53
C TRP A 480 3.99 -22.56 -15.74
N TRP A 481 3.45 -21.46 -16.26
CA TRP A 481 2.14 -20.99 -15.88
C TRP A 481 1.25 -20.88 -17.12
N ARG A 482 -0.03 -21.13 -16.93
CA ARG A 482 -1.06 -20.94 -17.96
C ARG A 482 -2.35 -20.47 -17.33
N VAL A 483 -3.15 -19.80 -18.14
CA VAL A 483 -4.55 -19.47 -17.87
C VAL A 483 -5.40 -20.13 -18.96
N GLY A 484 -6.68 -20.36 -18.71
CA GLY A 484 -7.57 -21.05 -19.64
C GLY A 484 -8.87 -20.31 -19.84
N THR A 485 -9.79 -20.92 -20.60
CA THR A 485 -11.10 -20.32 -20.92
C THR A 485 -12.26 -20.95 -20.15
N ARG A 486 -11.97 -21.71 -19.09
CA ARG A 486 -12.97 -22.49 -18.33
C ARG A 486 -13.43 -21.80 -17.05
N TYR A 487 -12.52 -21.12 -16.36
CA TYR A 487 -12.73 -20.50 -15.05
C TYR A 487 -12.24 -19.06 -15.07
N GLU A 488 -12.90 -18.18 -14.31
CA GLU A 488 -12.47 -16.80 -14.12
C GLU A 488 -11.34 -16.68 -13.08
N ARG A 489 -10.41 -15.75 -13.31
CA ARG A 489 -9.24 -15.49 -12.43
C ARG A 489 -8.59 -16.80 -11.92
N TYR A 490 -8.32 -17.71 -12.84
CA TYR A 490 -7.77 -19.05 -12.56
C TYR A 490 -6.39 -19.19 -13.20
N LEU A 491 -5.38 -19.34 -12.35
CA LEU A 491 -3.99 -19.52 -12.75
C LEU A 491 -3.55 -20.95 -12.40
N GLU A 492 -2.98 -21.65 -13.38
CA GLU A 492 -2.32 -22.93 -13.13
C GLU A 492 -0.81 -22.73 -13.21
N ILE A 493 -0.07 -23.36 -12.29
CA ILE A 493 1.39 -23.42 -12.29
C ILE A 493 1.83 -24.89 -12.26
N GLY A 494 2.86 -25.26 -13.02
CA GLY A 494 3.50 -26.58 -12.95
C GLY A 494 4.03 -27.11 -14.28
N GLU A 495 4.49 -28.37 -14.29
CA GLU A 495 5.12 -29.02 -15.47
C GLU A 495 4.16 -29.24 -16.66
N PHE A 496 2.87 -29.43 -16.38
CA PHE A 496 1.83 -29.81 -17.35
C PHE A 496 2.20 -31.05 -18.21
N GLY A 497 1.42 -31.34 -19.25
CA GLY A 497 1.57 -32.58 -20.04
C GLY A 497 0.52 -33.65 -19.77
N GLU A 498 -0.60 -33.29 -19.15
CA GLU A 498 -1.75 -34.18 -18.96
C GLU A 498 -2.22 -34.74 -20.32
N LYS A 499 -2.27 -36.06 -20.43
CA LYS A 499 -2.77 -36.73 -21.64
C LYS A 499 -4.29 -36.58 -21.69
N LYS A 500 -4.79 -35.79 -22.64
CA LYS A 500 -6.22 -35.69 -22.92
C LYS A 500 -6.60 -36.75 -23.94
N ASN A 501 -7.73 -37.42 -23.71
CA ASN A 501 -8.24 -38.49 -24.57
C ASN A 501 -8.85 -37.94 -25.87
N TYR A 502 -8.08 -37.17 -26.65
CA TYR A 502 -8.48 -36.62 -27.94
C TYR A 502 -7.45 -36.95 -29.02
N VAL A 503 -7.96 -37.27 -30.20
CA VAL A 503 -7.18 -37.64 -31.38
C VAL A 503 -7.42 -36.62 -32.48
N PHE A 504 -6.39 -35.85 -32.83
CA PHE A 504 -6.38 -34.97 -33.99
C PHE A 504 -6.01 -35.76 -35.24
N SER A 505 -6.91 -35.79 -36.21
CA SER A 505 -6.72 -36.60 -37.42
C SER A 505 -7.59 -36.12 -38.58
N LYS A 506 -7.19 -36.44 -39.82
CA LYS A 506 -8.05 -36.23 -41.01
C LYS A 506 -9.15 -37.31 -41.15
N TYR A 507 -9.02 -38.42 -40.42
CA TYR A 507 -9.88 -39.61 -40.55
C TYR A 507 -10.28 -40.12 -39.17
N GLY A 508 -11.53 -40.51 -39.00
CA GLY A 508 -12.06 -41.04 -37.74
C GLY A 508 -13.45 -40.49 -37.43
N ASN A 509 -14.22 -41.21 -36.61
CA ASN A 509 -15.62 -40.83 -36.33
C ASN A 509 -16.08 -41.17 -34.90
N SER A 510 -15.17 -41.14 -33.92
CA SER A 510 -15.56 -41.29 -32.51
C SER A 510 -15.75 -39.92 -31.85
N LYS A 511 -16.44 -39.87 -30.71
CA LYS A 511 -16.53 -38.65 -29.86
C LYS A 511 -15.19 -38.07 -29.38
N TYR A 512 -14.10 -38.86 -29.44
CA TYR A 512 -12.74 -38.44 -29.08
C TYR A 512 -11.93 -37.90 -30.27
N HIS A 513 -12.45 -38.02 -31.50
CA HIS A 513 -11.74 -37.56 -32.70
C HIS A 513 -12.08 -36.10 -32.97
N ILE A 514 -11.05 -35.28 -33.19
CA ILE A 514 -11.16 -33.89 -33.58
C ILE A 514 -10.67 -33.79 -35.04
N PRO A 515 -11.58 -33.52 -36.01
CA PRO A 515 -11.24 -33.54 -37.42
C PRO A 515 -10.35 -32.35 -37.80
N ILE A 516 -9.25 -32.64 -38.49
CA ILE A 516 -8.37 -31.64 -39.09
C ILE A 516 -9.01 -31.12 -40.38
N LEU A 517 -9.25 -29.80 -40.43
CA LEU A 517 -9.96 -29.11 -41.52
C LEU A 517 -9.03 -28.45 -42.56
N SER A 518 -7.73 -28.39 -42.30
CA SER A 518 -6.74 -27.78 -43.20
C SER A 518 -5.57 -28.70 -43.50
N ASP A 519 -4.67 -28.25 -44.35
CA ASP A 519 -3.35 -28.84 -44.46
C ASP A 519 -2.52 -28.56 -43.20
N VAL A 520 -1.61 -29.48 -42.93
CA VAL A 520 -0.72 -29.45 -41.76
C VAL A 520 0.62 -28.87 -42.20
N LYS A 521 1.05 -27.79 -41.54
CA LYS A 521 2.38 -27.21 -41.76
C LYS A 521 3.37 -27.71 -40.70
N ILE A 522 4.50 -28.23 -41.14
CA ILE A 522 5.61 -28.65 -40.25
C ILE A 522 6.78 -27.69 -40.47
N THR A 523 7.41 -27.24 -39.38
CA THR A 523 8.66 -26.51 -39.48
C THR A 523 9.69 -27.03 -38.48
N GLN A 524 10.95 -26.94 -38.88
CA GLN A 524 12.09 -27.15 -38.01
C GLN A 524 12.90 -25.86 -37.97
N SER A 525 13.35 -25.47 -36.78
CA SER A 525 14.21 -24.31 -36.59
C SER A 525 15.42 -24.68 -35.75
N ALA A 526 16.59 -24.24 -36.21
CA ALA A 526 17.87 -24.31 -35.49
C ALA A 526 18.45 -22.91 -35.23
N ALA A 527 17.66 -21.84 -35.42
CA ALA A 527 18.16 -20.46 -35.53
C ALA A 527 18.86 -19.91 -34.27
N ASN A 528 18.77 -20.60 -33.12
CA ASN A 528 19.32 -20.14 -31.85
C ASN A 528 20.06 -21.23 -31.05
N VAL A 529 20.30 -22.41 -31.65
CA VAL A 529 20.89 -23.56 -30.96
C VAL A 529 22.31 -23.22 -30.53
N TYR A 530 22.64 -23.55 -29.28
CA TYR A 530 24.00 -23.61 -28.78
C TYR A 530 24.12 -24.83 -27.87
N ASN A 531 25.24 -25.54 -27.97
CA ASN A 531 25.45 -26.83 -27.32
C ASN A 531 26.76 -26.89 -26.51
N VAL A 532 27.47 -25.76 -26.45
CA VAL A 532 28.57 -25.48 -25.51
C VAL A 532 28.33 -24.12 -24.88
N ALA A 533 28.42 -24.02 -23.55
CA ALA A 533 28.10 -22.78 -22.84
C ALA A 533 29.09 -22.45 -21.72
N THR A 534 29.59 -21.22 -21.71
CA THR A 534 30.51 -20.68 -20.70
C THR A 534 29.83 -19.60 -19.87
N VAL A 535 30.23 -19.42 -18.61
CA VAL A 535 29.62 -18.43 -17.69
C VAL A 535 30.56 -17.26 -17.48
N PHE A 536 30.01 -16.06 -17.55
CA PHE A 536 30.70 -14.84 -17.14
C PHE A 536 29.81 -13.96 -16.24
N ASN A 537 30.44 -13.06 -15.50
CA ASN A 537 29.80 -12.07 -14.66
C ASN A 537 29.90 -10.69 -15.33
N ASP A 538 28.76 -10.00 -15.52
CA ASP A 538 28.71 -8.69 -16.19
C ASP A 538 29.07 -7.50 -15.26
N LYS A 539 29.15 -7.70 -13.93
CA LYS A 539 29.46 -6.60 -13.01
C LYS A 539 30.97 -6.39 -12.89
N SER A 540 31.43 -5.29 -13.48
CA SER A 540 32.82 -4.84 -13.62
C SER A 540 33.40 -4.13 -12.38
N ASP A 541 32.98 -4.50 -11.17
CA ASP A 541 33.60 -3.96 -9.96
C ASP A 541 34.60 -5.02 -9.44
N ASP A 542 35.88 -4.62 -9.41
CA ASP A 542 37.12 -5.41 -9.26
C ASP A 542 37.28 -6.25 -7.97
N SER A 543 36.22 -6.81 -7.39
CA SER A 543 36.31 -7.54 -6.11
C SER A 543 35.61 -8.90 -6.05
N VAL A 544 35.10 -9.45 -7.16
CA VAL A 544 34.42 -10.77 -7.11
C VAL A 544 34.93 -11.70 -8.21
N ASP A 545 35.97 -12.49 -7.89
CA ASP A 545 36.37 -13.74 -8.58
C ASP A 545 35.25 -14.84 -8.59
N GLY A 546 34.02 -14.49 -8.18
CA GLY A 546 33.08 -15.38 -7.50
C GLY A 546 31.96 -16.04 -8.31
N LEU A 547 31.98 -16.02 -9.65
CA LEU A 547 30.95 -16.70 -10.46
C LEU A 547 31.57 -17.53 -11.60
N SER A 548 32.16 -18.67 -11.25
CA SER A 548 32.61 -19.69 -12.21
C SER A 548 31.91 -21.04 -11.98
N LEU A 549 31.91 -21.92 -12.99
CA LEU A 549 31.42 -23.30 -12.87
C LEU A 549 32.39 -24.22 -12.10
N LYS A 550 33.45 -23.67 -11.50
CA LYS A 550 34.51 -24.43 -10.81
C LYS A 550 33.96 -25.36 -9.73
N TRP A 551 33.10 -24.87 -8.83
CA TRP A 551 32.57 -25.69 -7.73
C TRP A 551 31.62 -26.78 -8.23
N ALA A 552 30.80 -26.49 -9.25
CA ALA A 552 29.98 -27.50 -9.90
C ALA A 552 30.85 -28.57 -10.59
N TYR A 553 31.96 -28.18 -11.24
CA TYR A 553 32.92 -29.13 -11.80
C TYR A 553 33.55 -30.02 -10.72
N LEU A 554 33.97 -29.44 -9.59
CA LEU A 554 34.53 -30.21 -8.46
C LEU A 554 33.51 -31.22 -7.88
N GLU A 555 32.23 -30.83 -7.79
CA GLU A 555 31.17 -31.75 -7.36
C GLU A 555 30.95 -32.87 -8.39
N GLN A 556 30.94 -32.57 -9.69
CA GLN A 556 30.92 -33.60 -10.74
C GLN A 556 32.09 -34.57 -10.62
N GLN A 557 33.31 -34.08 -10.37
CA GLN A 557 34.49 -34.94 -10.18
C GLN A 557 34.33 -35.83 -8.93
N LYS A 558 33.73 -35.31 -7.86
CA LYS A 558 33.45 -36.07 -6.65
C LYS A 558 32.39 -37.15 -6.86
N LEU A 559 31.35 -36.87 -7.64
CA LEU A 559 30.30 -37.83 -7.99
C LEU A 559 30.81 -38.91 -8.97
N GLY A 560 31.78 -38.57 -9.82
CA GLY A 560 32.29 -39.45 -10.88
C GLY A 560 31.40 -39.52 -12.12
N TYR A 561 30.33 -38.73 -12.15
CA TYR A 561 29.40 -38.58 -13.26
C TYR A 561 28.83 -37.14 -13.28
N PRO A 562 28.29 -36.66 -14.42
CA PRO A 562 27.68 -35.33 -14.51
C PRO A 562 26.61 -35.10 -13.43
N ILE A 563 26.55 -33.88 -12.87
CA ILE A 563 25.50 -33.52 -11.91
C ILE A 563 24.11 -33.74 -12.52
N GLU A 564 23.97 -33.42 -13.82
CA GLU A 564 22.80 -33.71 -14.64
C GLU A 564 23.22 -34.58 -15.84
N GLU A 565 22.50 -35.68 -16.08
CA GLU A 565 22.78 -36.61 -17.17
C GLU A 565 22.75 -35.91 -18.54
N GLY A 566 23.79 -36.14 -19.37
CA GLY A 566 23.95 -35.53 -20.68
C GLY A 566 24.48 -34.10 -20.69
N PHE A 567 24.76 -33.51 -19.51
CA PHE A 567 25.31 -32.16 -19.36
C PHE A 567 26.63 -32.10 -18.58
N PRO A 568 27.72 -32.71 -19.08
CA PRO A 568 29.01 -32.66 -18.40
C PRO A 568 29.61 -31.25 -18.41
N ILE A 569 30.31 -30.90 -17.33
CA ILE A 569 31.19 -29.74 -17.26
C ILE A 569 32.59 -30.15 -17.70
N VAL A 570 33.15 -29.41 -18.65
CA VAL A 570 34.51 -29.59 -19.19
C VAL A 570 35.34 -28.32 -19.00
N ILE A 571 36.65 -28.47 -19.07
CA ILE A 571 37.60 -27.35 -19.09
C ILE A 571 37.93 -27.09 -20.57
N LEU A 572 37.71 -25.86 -21.03
CA LEU A 572 38.17 -25.40 -22.33
C LEU A 572 39.65 -25.02 -22.23
N ASP A 573 40.42 -25.32 -23.28
CA ASP A 573 41.89 -25.15 -23.31
C ASP A 573 42.27 -23.70 -22.93
N PRO A 574 43.28 -23.46 -22.07
CA PRO A 574 43.69 -22.12 -21.71
C PRO A 574 44.11 -21.37 -22.97
N VAL A 575 43.43 -20.26 -23.28
CA VAL A 575 43.85 -19.37 -24.35
C VAL A 575 45.30 -18.97 -24.08
N LYS A 576 46.22 -19.45 -24.92
CA LYS A 576 47.58 -18.89 -24.98
C LYS A 576 47.40 -17.41 -25.32
N LYS A 577 47.58 -16.52 -24.34
CA LYS A 577 47.70 -15.08 -24.58
C LYS A 577 48.91 -14.86 -25.48
N ASP A 578 48.70 -14.84 -26.80
CA ASP A 578 49.67 -14.25 -27.73
C ASP A 578 49.75 -12.76 -27.39
N LYS A 579 50.90 -12.38 -26.83
CA LYS A 579 51.10 -11.16 -26.06
C LYS A 579 51.18 -9.86 -26.89
N GLU A 580 50.85 -9.85 -28.19
CA GLU A 580 51.41 -8.80 -29.07
C GLU A 580 50.50 -7.99 -30.01
N THR A 581 49.17 -8.14 -30.10
CA THR A 581 48.46 -7.45 -31.21
C THR A 581 47.14 -6.70 -30.96
N TRP A 582 46.64 -6.50 -29.73
CA TRP A 582 45.40 -5.72 -29.57
C TRP A 582 45.41 -4.82 -28.33
N GLN A 583 45.91 -3.59 -28.50
CA GLN A 583 46.05 -2.58 -27.44
C GLN A 583 44.75 -1.81 -27.08
N ASN A 584 43.56 -2.18 -27.55
CA ASN A 584 42.36 -1.34 -27.31
C ASN A 584 41.02 -2.10 -27.21
N ILE A 585 41.01 -3.30 -26.64
CA ILE A 585 39.77 -3.90 -26.12
C ILE A 585 40.04 -4.33 -24.69
N SER A 586 39.48 -3.54 -23.76
CA SER A 586 39.12 -3.84 -22.38
C SER A 586 39.83 -5.02 -21.70
N ASN A 587 40.61 -4.70 -20.67
CA ASN A 587 41.06 -5.62 -19.60
C ASN A 587 39.86 -6.22 -18.83
N ILE A 588 39.00 -7.00 -19.49
CA ILE A 588 38.01 -7.87 -18.86
C ILE A 588 38.60 -9.26 -18.89
N ALA A 589 39.42 -9.57 -17.89
CA ALA A 589 39.62 -10.93 -17.37
C ALA A 589 40.56 -10.81 -16.16
N ALA A 590 39.97 -10.80 -14.97
CA ALA A 590 40.68 -11.20 -13.76
C ALA A 590 41.25 -12.62 -13.97
N ASP A 591 42.45 -12.83 -13.45
CA ASP A 591 43.33 -13.96 -13.71
C ASP A 591 42.75 -15.29 -13.17
N THR A 592 41.98 -16.02 -14.00
CA THR A 592 41.62 -17.43 -13.77
C THR A 592 41.99 -18.24 -15.00
N THR A 593 43.05 -19.04 -14.91
CA THR A 593 43.71 -19.71 -16.04
C THR A 593 42.93 -20.88 -16.67
N LEU A 594 41.70 -21.15 -16.23
CA LEU A 594 40.87 -22.27 -16.71
C LEU A 594 39.43 -21.79 -16.94
N GLU A 595 38.96 -21.91 -18.19
CA GLU A 595 37.57 -21.62 -18.57
C GLU A 595 36.74 -22.92 -18.49
N PHE A 596 35.62 -22.88 -17.77
CA PHE A 596 34.73 -24.03 -17.61
C PHE A 596 33.50 -23.88 -18.52
N ALA A 597 33.12 -24.94 -19.21
CA ALA A 597 31.95 -24.99 -20.09
C ALA A 597 31.04 -26.17 -19.80
N VAL A 598 29.73 -25.98 -19.96
CA VAL A 598 28.75 -27.07 -19.98
C VAL A 598 28.56 -27.53 -21.43
N LEU A 599 28.57 -28.85 -21.65
CA LEU A 599 28.21 -29.44 -22.94
C LEU A 599 26.76 -29.93 -22.92
N ASN A 600 26.11 -29.95 -24.08
CA ASN A 600 24.85 -30.66 -24.29
C ASN A 600 25.10 -31.81 -25.26
N GLU A 601 25.39 -33.01 -24.74
CA GLU A 601 25.80 -34.17 -25.55
C GLU A 601 24.74 -34.54 -26.60
N LYS A 602 23.46 -34.50 -26.23
CA LYS A 602 22.34 -34.75 -27.15
C LYS A 602 22.34 -33.75 -28.30
N SER A 603 22.41 -32.45 -27.99
CA SER A 603 22.38 -31.41 -29.02
C SER A 603 23.62 -31.49 -29.92
N ILE A 604 24.77 -31.88 -29.39
CA ILE A 604 25.97 -32.15 -30.19
C ILE A 604 25.68 -33.28 -31.19
N ILE A 605 25.04 -34.38 -30.75
CA ILE A 605 24.64 -35.48 -31.64
C ILE A 605 23.63 -35.02 -32.71
N GLU A 606 22.63 -34.22 -32.32
CA GLU A 606 21.59 -33.69 -33.22
C GLU A 606 22.12 -32.69 -34.24
N GLU A 607 23.15 -31.94 -33.88
CA GLU A 607 23.91 -31.04 -34.74
C GLU A 607 25.11 -31.75 -35.41
N HIS A 608 25.09 -33.08 -35.49
CA HIS A 608 26.08 -33.88 -36.21
C HIS A 608 27.54 -33.68 -35.75
N GLY A 609 27.75 -33.41 -34.46
CA GLY A 609 29.05 -33.20 -33.86
C GLY A 609 29.56 -31.75 -33.93
N VAL A 610 28.76 -30.82 -34.47
CA VAL A 610 29.13 -29.39 -34.52
C VAL A 610 29.02 -28.79 -33.12
N LEU A 611 30.11 -28.19 -32.63
CA LEU A 611 30.11 -27.41 -31.40
C LEU A 611 29.66 -25.98 -31.72
N ILE A 612 28.63 -25.50 -31.03
CA ILE A 612 28.07 -24.15 -31.15
C ILE A 612 28.16 -23.51 -29.77
N GLU A 613 29.13 -22.62 -29.63
CA GLU A 613 29.52 -22.01 -28.36
C GLU A 613 28.71 -20.75 -28.06
N LYS A 614 28.41 -20.52 -26.77
CA LYS A 614 27.82 -19.28 -26.29
C LYS A 614 28.31 -18.91 -24.89
N ALA A 615 28.78 -17.67 -24.76
CA ALA A 615 28.96 -17.02 -23.47
C ALA A 615 27.60 -16.61 -22.88
N VAL A 616 27.32 -17.04 -21.66
CA VAL A 616 26.11 -16.73 -20.89
C VAL A 616 26.49 -15.88 -19.69
N SER A 617 26.06 -14.62 -19.70
CA SER A 617 26.13 -13.76 -18.53
C SER A 617 25.10 -14.18 -17.49
N ILE A 618 25.48 -14.18 -16.22
CA ILE A 618 24.55 -14.39 -15.11
C ILE A 618 24.64 -13.24 -14.10
N SER A 619 24.12 -12.08 -14.49
CA SER A 619 24.03 -10.87 -13.66
C SER A 619 23.20 -11.06 -12.38
N ASP A 620 22.24 -11.98 -12.36
CA ASP A 620 21.28 -12.11 -11.26
C ASP A 620 21.84 -12.88 -10.04
N ILE A 621 22.83 -13.77 -10.24
CA ILE A 621 23.48 -14.48 -9.12
C ILE A 621 24.51 -13.55 -8.43
N SER A 622 24.79 -12.37 -8.99
CA SER A 622 25.66 -11.39 -8.33
C SER A 622 25.05 -10.83 -7.02
N GLN A 623 23.73 -10.91 -6.85
CA GLN A 623 23.03 -10.31 -5.70
C GLN A 623 23.22 -11.09 -4.39
N TYR A 624 23.70 -12.34 -4.47
CA TYR A 624 24.10 -13.13 -3.30
C TYR A 624 25.36 -12.60 -2.61
N PHE A 625 26.15 -11.79 -3.32
CA PHE A 625 27.46 -11.33 -2.84
C PHE A 625 27.41 -9.93 -2.22
N VAL A 626 26.25 -9.49 -1.70
CA VAL A 626 26.20 -8.30 -0.83
C VAL A 626 26.60 -8.71 0.59
N TYR A 627 27.86 -9.11 0.75
CA TYR A 627 28.49 -9.15 2.08
C TYR A 627 28.89 -7.72 2.45
N LYS A 628 28.36 -7.22 3.56
CA LYS A 628 28.84 -5.97 4.16
C LYS A 628 30.16 -6.27 4.89
N GLY A 629 31.29 -5.95 4.27
CA GLY A 629 32.62 -5.96 4.89
C GLY A 629 33.69 -6.58 3.98
N ASP A 630 34.95 -6.22 4.23
CA ASP A 630 36.18 -6.69 3.56
C ASP A 630 36.48 -8.21 3.70
N ASP A 631 35.50 -9.03 4.10
CA ASP A 631 35.68 -10.46 4.34
C ASP A 631 35.34 -11.28 3.09
N THR A 632 36.20 -12.28 2.80
CA THR A 632 36.02 -13.26 1.72
C THR A 632 34.69 -14.00 1.80
N VAL A 633 33.97 -14.11 0.68
CA VAL A 633 32.70 -14.85 0.57
C VAL A 633 32.89 -16.31 1.04
N PRO A 634 32.05 -16.83 1.96
CA PRO A 634 32.12 -18.22 2.40
C PRO A 634 32.04 -19.25 1.26
N GLU A 635 32.83 -20.32 1.38
CA GLU A 635 32.93 -21.40 0.39
C GLU A 635 31.58 -22.03 0.03
N GLU A 636 30.70 -22.24 1.02
CA GLU A 636 29.37 -22.83 0.84
C GLU A 636 28.48 -21.97 -0.07
N ILE A 637 28.57 -20.65 0.03
CA ILE A 637 27.81 -19.71 -0.79
C ILE A 637 28.35 -19.72 -2.22
N GLN A 638 29.67 -19.77 -2.40
CA GLN A 638 30.28 -19.90 -3.73
C GLN A 638 29.89 -21.22 -4.41
N LYS A 639 29.83 -22.32 -3.64
CA LYS A 639 29.39 -23.63 -4.13
C LYS A 639 27.92 -23.59 -4.58
N SER A 640 27.02 -23.03 -3.77
CA SER A 640 25.61 -22.87 -4.11
C SER A 640 25.44 -22.03 -5.38
N ALA A 641 26.11 -20.89 -5.47
CA ALA A 641 26.08 -20.02 -6.64
C ALA A 641 26.55 -20.72 -7.93
N SER A 642 27.64 -21.50 -7.86
CA SER A 642 28.18 -22.25 -9.00
C SER A 642 27.21 -23.34 -9.48
N ILE A 643 26.59 -24.07 -8.55
CA ILE A 643 25.56 -25.08 -8.89
C ILE A 643 24.35 -24.38 -9.52
N GLN A 644 23.88 -23.25 -8.98
CA GLN A 644 22.77 -22.50 -9.58
C GLN A 644 23.11 -22.00 -11.00
N ALA A 645 24.33 -21.50 -11.22
CA ALA A 645 24.80 -21.10 -12.55
C ALA A 645 24.77 -22.27 -13.54
N TYR A 646 25.29 -23.43 -13.14
CA TYR A 646 25.23 -24.66 -13.92
C TYR A 646 23.79 -25.03 -14.31
N LYS A 647 22.87 -25.03 -13.35
CA LYS A 647 21.45 -25.34 -13.60
C LYS A 647 20.80 -24.35 -14.58
N ARG A 648 21.07 -23.05 -14.44
CA ARG A 648 20.51 -22.02 -15.34
C ARG A 648 20.99 -22.19 -16.78
N ILE A 649 22.27 -22.51 -16.98
CA ILE A 649 22.82 -22.78 -18.31
C ILE A 649 22.13 -23.96 -18.95
N ILE A 650 21.99 -25.08 -18.21
CA ILE A 650 21.30 -26.26 -18.72
C ILE A 650 19.88 -25.92 -19.15
N SER A 651 19.13 -25.20 -18.31
CA SER A 651 17.79 -24.73 -18.67
C SER A 651 17.81 -23.87 -19.93
N SER A 652 18.78 -22.97 -20.08
CA SER A 652 18.92 -22.13 -21.27
C SER A 652 19.35 -22.91 -22.53
N MET A 653 20.17 -23.95 -22.39
CA MET A 653 20.55 -24.84 -23.51
C MET A 653 19.37 -25.71 -23.94
N LYS A 654 18.62 -26.29 -22.99
CA LYS A 654 17.33 -26.97 -23.25
C LYS A 654 16.35 -26.00 -23.94
N GLN A 655 16.37 -24.72 -23.56
CA GLN A 655 15.57 -23.66 -24.18
C GLN A 655 15.93 -23.30 -25.62
N LYS A 656 17.13 -23.61 -26.09
CA LYS A 656 17.54 -23.23 -27.43
C LYS A 656 17.87 -24.40 -28.34
N GLY A 657 17.80 -25.64 -27.85
CA GLY A 657 17.95 -26.85 -28.65
C GLY A 657 17.00 -26.92 -29.84
N LYS A 658 17.37 -27.74 -30.84
CA LYS A 658 16.60 -27.95 -32.07
C LYS A 658 15.20 -28.47 -31.73
N ARG A 659 14.18 -27.93 -32.39
CA ARG A 659 12.78 -28.36 -32.16
C ARG A 659 12.09 -28.75 -33.45
N LEU A 660 11.35 -29.84 -33.36
CA LEU A 660 10.31 -30.19 -34.31
C LEU A 660 8.99 -29.61 -33.82
N SER A 661 8.51 -28.56 -34.49
CA SER A 661 7.19 -27.99 -34.24
C SER A 661 6.29 -28.31 -35.44
N ILE A 662 5.14 -28.92 -35.16
CA ILE A 662 4.05 -29.00 -36.12
C ILE A 662 3.27 -27.70 -35.95
N ASN A 663 3.63 -26.72 -36.76
CA ASN A 663 3.28 -25.34 -36.48
C ASN A 663 1.79 -25.07 -36.49
N GLN A 664 1.02 -25.63 -37.43
CA GLN A 664 -0.33 -25.11 -37.58
C GLN A 664 -1.25 -26.02 -38.40
N PHE A 665 -2.42 -26.32 -37.84
CA PHE A 665 -3.57 -26.85 -38.56
C PHE A 665 -4.87 -26.32 -37.95
N LYS A 666 -5.94 -26.30 -38.75
CA LYS A 666 -7.27 -25.85 -38.33
C LYS A 666 -8.14 -27.02 -37.93
N VAL A 667 -8.96 -26.82 -36.91
CA VAL A 667 -10.02 -27.72 -36.46
C VAL A 667 -11.30 -26.91 -36.19
N GLY A 668 -12.43 -27.60 -36.07
CA GLY A 668 -13.69 -26.96 -35.66
C GLY A 668 -13.73 -26.69 -34.16
N LYS A 669 -14.86 -26.99 -33.52
CA LYS A 669 -15.04 -26.85 -32.08
C LYS A 669 -14.01 -27.66 -31.29
N LEU A 670 -13.30 -27.00 -30.38
CA LEU A 670 -12.37 -27.61 -29.44
C LEU A 670 -13.09 -27.88 -28.10
N PRO A 671 -12.94 -29.06 -27.49
CA PRO A 671 -13.44 -29.30 -26.13
C PRO A 671 -12.87 -28.30 -25.12
N CYS A 672 -13.73 -27.77 -24.26
CA CYS A 672 -13.39 -26.71 -23.30
C CYS A 672 -12.41 -27.14 -22.18
N ASN A 673 -12.20 -28.44 -22.00
CA ASN A 673 -11.25 -29.03 -21.04
C ASN A 673 -9.83 -29.21 -21.61
N ILE A 674 -9.60 -28.79 -22.85
CA ILE A 674 -8.27 -28.71 -23.47
C ILE A 674 -7.70 -27.32 -23.23
N ASN A 675 -6.47 -27.25 -22.73
CA ASN A 675 -5.70 -26.02 -22.61
C ASN A 675 -4.31 -26.18 -23.26
N VAL A 676 -3.57 -25.09 -23.41
CA VAL A 676 -2.14 -25.14 -23.78
C VAL A 676 -1.36 -25.97 -22.77
N MET A 677 -0.30 -26.63 -23.23
CA MET A 677 0.55 -27.58 -22.50
C MET A 677 -0.10 -28.92 -22.14
N ASP A 678 -1.33 -29.19 -22.58
CA ASP A 678 -1.88 -30.55 -22.55
C ASP A 678 -1.25 -31.43 -23.65
N LYS A 679 -1.14 -32.73 -23.39
CA LYS A 679 -0.72 -33.73 -24.39
C LYS A 679 -1.94 -34.28 -25.11
N VAL A 680 -1.92 -34.28 -26.44
CA VAL A 680 -2.97 -34.83 -27.31
C VAL A 680 -2.41 -35.79 -28.33
N TRP A 681 -3.21 -36.75 -28.78
CA TRP A 681 -2.77 -37.67 -29.82
C TRP A 681 -2.92 -37.02 -31.19
N PHE A 682 -1.88 -37.05 -32.00
CA PHE A 682 -1.89 -36.55 -33.36
C PHE A 682 -1.62 -37.70 -34.32
N ASP A 683 -2.64 -38.04 -35.11
CA ASP A 683 -2.58 -39.11 -36.12
C ASP A 683 -2.62 -38.50 -37.52
N HIS A 684 -1.46 -38.50 -38.17
CA HIS A 684 -1.32 -38.10 -39.57
C HIS A 684 -0.47 -39.12 -40.33
N ASN A 685 -1.15 -40.16 -40.83
CA ASN A 685 -0.69 -41.39 -41.47
C ASN A 685 0.40 -41.32 -42.57
N ASN A 686 0.93 -40.16 -42.97
CA ASN A 686 1.86 -40.08 -44.11
C ASN A 686 3.03 -39.09 -44.01
N VAL A 687 3.11 -38.22 -42.98
CA VAL A 687 4.11 -37.13 -43.00
C VAL A 687 5.30 -37.39 -42.07
N ILE A 688 5.14 -38.17 -41.00
CA ILE A 688 6.26 -38.51 -40.11
C ILE A 688 7.27 -39.42 -40.83
N CYS A 689 6.81 -40.30 -41.74
CA CYS A 689 7.68 -41.24 -42.46
C CYS A 689 8.59 -40.58 -43.52
N ILE A 690 8.27 -39.38 -44.02
CA ILE A 690 9.02 -38.77 -45.15
C ILE A 690 10.40 -38.24 -44.70
N GLU A 691 10.59 -37.94 -43.41
CA GLU A 691 11.90 -37.59 -42.85
C GLU A 691 12.66 -38.77 -42.23
N GLU A 692 11.97 -39.88 -41.95
CA GLU A 692 12.54 -41.08 -41.29
C GLU A 692 13.50 -41.86 -42.18
N ASP A 693 13.34 -41.81 -43.52
CA ASP A 693 14.17 -42.58 -44.46
C ASP A 693 15.44 -41.85 -44.96
N CYS A 694 15.71 -40.61 -44.52
CA CYS A 694 16.83 -39.83 -45.10
C CYS A 694 18.10 -39.70 -44.24
N ARG A 695 18.14 -39.97 -42.92
CA ARG A 695 19.41 -39.93 -42.13
C ARG A 695 19.41 -40.90 -40.94
N SER A 696 20.19 -41.96 -41.04
CA SER A 696 20.26 -43.12 -40.13
C SER A 696 20.79 -42.88 -38.69
N LYS A 697 20.76 -41.64 -38.16
CA LYS A 697 21.12 -41.34 -36.76
C LYS A 697 20.18 -40.37 -36.03
N SER A 698 19.24 -39.69 -36.70
CA SER A 698 18.24 -38.80 -36.07
C SER A 698 16.94 -39.51 -35.65
N ASN A 699 16.90 -40.84 -35.74
CA ASN A 699 15.74 -41.71 -35.46
C ASN A 699 15.23 -41.72 -34.00
N TRP A 700 15.81 -40.92 -33.10
CA TRP A 700 15.52 -40.98 -31.68
C TRP A 700 14.27 -40.14 -31.30
N THR A 701 14.07 -38.98 -31.93
CA THR A 701 12.95 -38.08 -31.65
C THR A 701 11.65 -38.53 -32.32
N SER A 702 11.69 -39.21 -33.47
CA SER A 702 10.48 -39.62 -34.20
C SER A 702 9.81 -40.87 -33.60
N ARG A 703 10.58 -41.80 -33.01
CA ARG A 703 10.08 -43.11 -32.52
C ARG A 703 9.30 -43.09 -31.20
N LYS A 704 9.31 -42.00 -30.44
CA LYS A 704 8.53 -41.88 -29.19
C LYS A 704 7.11 -41.39 -29.50
N SER A 705 6.10 -42.22 -29.27
CA SER A 705 4.62 -42.00 -29.22
C SER A 705 3.96 -40.81 -29.94
N GLY A 706 2.78 -41.03 -30.56
CA GLY A 706 1.93 -40.01 -31.21
C GLY A 706 1.32 -38.93 -30.30
N TRP A 707 1.88 -38.68 -29.11
CA TRP A 707 1.48 -37.62 -28.19
C TRP A 707 2.28 -36.35 -28.43
N PHE A 708 1.60 -35.22 -28.53
CA PHE A 708 2.18 -33.90 -28.73
C PHE A 708 1.62 -32.91 -27.72
N TYR A 709 2.46 -31.97 -27.27
CA TYR A 709 2.03 -30.83 -26.49
C TYR A 709 1.32 -29.81 -27.38
N ILE A 710 0.23 -29.23 -26.89
CA ILE A 710 -0.39 -28.05 -27.50
C ILE A 710 0.37 -26.80 -27.04
N THR A 711 1.12 -26.14 -27.92
CA THR A 711 1.92 -24.96 -27.52
C THR A 711 1.23 -23.63 -27.80
N GLN A 712 0.20 -23.63 -28.64
CA GLN A 712 -0.62 -22.46 -28.92
C GLN A 712 -2.01 -22.88 -29.42
N ILE A 713 -3.04 -22.17 -28.98
CA ILE A 713 -4.41 -22.28 -29.44
C ILE A 713 -4.86 -20.88 -29.89
N ASP A 714 -5.13 -20.70 -31.18
CA ASP A 714 -5.83 -19.52 -31.68
C ASP A 714 -7.28 -19.89 -31.95
N THR A 715 -8.21 -19.36 -31.17
CA THR A 715 -9.64 -19.57 -31.37
C THR A 715 -10.23 -18.38 -32.10
N THR A 716 -11.03 -18.65 -33.12
CA THR A 716 -11.84 -17.63 -33.82
C THR A 716 -13.29 -18.08 -33.85
N PHE A 717 -14.20 -17.19 -33.48
CA PHE A 717 -15.63 -17.32 -33.71
C PHE A 717 -16.00 -16.37 -34.82
N ASP A 718 -16.64 -16.85 -35.88
CA ASP A 718 -17.12 -15.98 -36.94
C ASP A 718 -18.39 -15.20 -36.52
N GLN A 719 -18.98 -14.45 -37.45
CA GLN A 719 -20.21 -13.67 -37.20
C GLN A 719 -21.41 -14.57 -36.84
N ASN A 720 -21.39 -15.84 -37.24
CA ASN A 720 -22.39 -16.84 -36.92
C ASN A 720 -22.03 -17.64 -35.66
N LEU A 721 -20.95 -17.24 -34.97
CA LEU A 721 -20.44 -17.87 -33.74
C LEU A 721 -19.94 -19.30 -33.97
N VAL A 722 -19.59 -19.63 -35.20
CA VAL A 722 -18.97 -20.90 -35.55
C VAL A 722 -17.52 -20.87 -35.11
N GLU A 723 -17.18 -21.77 -34.21
CA GLU A 723 -15.83 -21.90 -33.66
C GLU A 723 -14.90 -22.60 -34.64
N THR A 724 -13.79 -21.95 -34.95
CA THR A 724 -12.63 -22.52 -35.64
C THR A 724 -11.41 -22.31 -34.78
N ASN A 725 -10.62 -23.36 -34.57
CA ASN A 725 -9.38 -23.28 -33.81
C ASN A 725 -8.20 -23.58 -34.70
N THR A 726 -7.12 -22.86 -34.49
CA THR A 726 -5.84 -23.11 -35.11
C THR A 726 -4.87 -23.58 -34.05
N ILE A 727 -4.36 -24.80 -34.19
CA ILE A 727 -3.60 -25.50 -33.16
C ILE A 727 -2.13 -25.60 -33.60
N THR A 728 -1.23 -25.19 -32.71
CA THR A 728 0.21 -25.45 -32.85
C THR A 728 0.58 -26.58 -31.90
N LEU A 729 1.22 -27.62 -32.43
CA LEU A 729 1.70 -28.75 -31.67
C LEU A 729 3.23 -28.78 -31.65
N SER A 730 3.79 -29.21 -30.52
CA SER A 730 5.21 -29.53 -30.42
C SER A 730 5.39 -30.88 -29.78
N LYS A 731 6.33 -31.66 -30.32
CA LYS A 731 6.68 -32.95 -29.70
C LYS A 731 7.52 -32.74 -28.45
N GLU A 732 8.32 -31.68 -28.46
CA GLU A 732 9.23 -31.31 -27.38
C GLU A 732 8.91 -29.88 -26.94
N VAL A 733 8.83 -29.67 -25.63
CA VAL A 733 8.75 -28.33 -25.03
C VAL A 733 10.05 -28.03 -24.31
N TYR A 734 10.33 -26.76 -24.08
CA TYR A 734 11.64 -26.34 -23.62
C TYR A 734 11.97 -26.68 -22.16
N LYS A 735 10.95 -27.09 -21.41
CA LYS A 735 10.94 -27.48 -20.01
C LYS A 735 10.30 -28.87 -19.84
N ASP A 736 10.61 -29.81 -20.72
CA ASP A 736 10.04 -31.17 -20.67
C ASP A 736 10.87 -32.08 -19.75
N GLY A 737 10.30 -32.56 -18.65
CA GLY A 737 10.96 -33.47 -17.70
C GLY A 737 10.97 -34.94 -18.13
N ASP A 738 10.04 -35.37 -18.98
CA ASP A 738 9.97 -36.74 -19.51
C ASP A 738 11.18 -37.08 -20.41
N PHE A 739 11.92 -36.06 -20.86
CA PHE A 739 13.09 -36.22 -21.71
C PHE A 739 14.30 -36.85 -21.01
N TYR A 740 14.39 -36.75 -19.68
CA TYR A 740 15.61 -37.10 -18.94
C TYR A 740 15.39 -38.19 -17.87
N THR A 741 14.14 -38.57 -17.58
CA THR A 741 13.81 -39.59 -16.57
C THR A 741 13.72 -41.03 -17.11
N ASN A 742 13.76 -41.22 -18.43
CA ASN A 742 13.50 -42.52 -19.08
C ASN A 742 14.76 -43.37 -19.36
N ASN A 743 15.90 -43.07 -18.75
CA ASN A 743 17.10 -43.91 -18.79
C ASN A 743 17.37 -44.62 -17.45
N LYS A 744 16.36 -45.31 -16.90
CA LYS A 744 16.58 -46.34 -15.87
C LYS A 744 16.19 -47.71 -16.38
#